data_AF-A0A095UMJ4-F1
#
_entry.id   AF-A0A095UMJ4-F1
#
_cell.length_a   1.000
_cell.length_b   1.000
_cell.length_c   1.000
_cell.angle_alpha   90.00
_cell.angle_beta   90.00
_cell.angle_gamma   90.00
#
_symmetry.space_group_name_H-M   'P 1'
#
loop_
_entity.id
_entity.type
_entity.pdbx_description
1 polymer ?
#
loop_
_entity_poly.entity_id
_entity_poly.type
_entity_poly.pdbx_seq_one_letter_code
_entity_poly.pdbx_strand_id
1 'polypeptide(L)'
;MPGIQLNTFANHAQAGADSRLALDGEGGLQTTGKRNVGNIFARAWDCITRSDAQVAANKATTSSFVSALREQYGDEIANVMSRDLQAHLSKGRPLTGYRIEQVLAKAERIANCIQAQNRQLLDECLPELTDWALRAMGDDTHPGVLSRGQAEQALRHAIEGSPAFQQHPFQNAVHFVMDMFGEDGVGQATQEFLAHFKGAAKQALEHEVSARLMPGSTALRDASGDSAVDHCFDTLPDEPRGKLKEIEAYLGGIIKESLRIDEDMSPSKVGSYVGMHEYLEGGVEYLQSLDTSGMNDIEKSYVEAMRDDAIHMQGLIKDRLGLQGLTSDQMRALTDVNREAGMLEQDIGESRLRDVEPMCRDVERSIGGSLEILRGVQPGNEEARMTLQSVMDRGEHAMSVAHELPGAMTKGLLGADLVSSKHEAHDVLARLGEGGFDGPDIAWMRAQGLNVGDTVMRFSPQQIQLLKTQGLGIELGLQYLDKGVPIHQRTLVDDYRDELIVGEPKALGGGQVSKPYDVTYGRDRMVYKEPLINPETGEESGYGPSSRVLGIDPKHPQMTVRNVATRVVDELLGFNLVPDTRLGLLDGKLGMVMSYVDGIAPRYTVDVDDTERQWGQISAVLGDEIPDVLQALKDGDPDVISMVKDLMAANDSRYEMGAFDVSGSDKGQRIQQLASGTPQERKEAQALLRGLPGKIEDGRVIQELRIIAARQRGDRELDFDDPVVRRGLVQLQLLDALTAQGDRHQANYIVTQDDKGGYTGVIAIDNDQAFGPRIDNPNDLLRRTSGQMVMGPDGVRRGGMQALNGVMLPGVVDRDMKAAFDRMTPEGLRAALAGLLPEKEIDVAVLRLNVIKSHLEQLDGNGMVIDSNEWGSDKVTAVLQDEHSSYVARDRKYINQLRQEEDLEREIPEHQDSV
;
A
#
# COMPACT_ATOMS: atom_id res chain seq x y z
N MET A 1 0.69 -46.21 -24.06
CA MET A 1 0.18 -46.18 -25.45
C MET A 1 0.19 -44.73 -25.90
N PRO A 2 0.59 -44.41 -27.15
CA PRO A 2 0.44 -43.04 -27.66
C PRO A 2 -1.02 -42.61 -27.49
N GLY A 3 -1.24 -41.42 -26.92
CA GLY A 3 -2.58 -40.87 -26.73
C GLY A 3 -3.28 -40.69 -28.07
N ILE A 4 -4.58 -40.99 -28.14
CA ILE A 4 -5.37 -40.71 -29.34
C ILE A 4 -5.54 -39.19 -29.42
N GLN A 5 -5.06 -38.61 -30.51
CA GLN A 5 -5.16 -37.18 -30.77
C GLN A 5 -6.64 -36.74 -30.88
N LEU A 6 -6.95 -35.53 -30.42
CA LEU A 6 -8.33 -35.03 -30.36
C LEU A 6 -8.99 -34.97 -31.75
N ASN A 7 -8.20 -34.66 -32.78
CA ASN A 7 -8.65 -34.63 -34.18
C ASN A 7 -9.17 -35.99 -34.66
N THR A 8 -8.65 -37.10 -34.13
CA THR A 8 -9.17 -38.43 -34.43
C THR A 8 -10.59 -38.59 -33.91
N PHE A 9 -10.88 -38.14 -32.69
CA PHE A 9 -12.25 -38.15 -32.15
C PHE A 9 -13.20 -37.24 -32.95
N ALA A 10 -12.73 -36.06 -33.34
CA ALA A 10 -13.51 -35.11 -34.15
C ALA A 10 -13.88 -35.70 -35.52
N ASN A 11 -12.92 -36.30 -36.23
CA ASN A 11 -13.15 -36.93 -37.54
C ASN A 11 -14.16 -38.07 -37.47
N HIS A 12 -14.09 -38.90 -36.43
CA HIS A 12 -15.07 -39.97 -36.22
C HIS A 12 -16.46 -39.45 -35.85
N ALA A 13 -16.55 -38.33 -35.12
CA ALA A 13 -17.82 -37.70 -34.80
C ALA A 13 -18.52 -37.14 -36.06
N GLN A 14 -17.76 -36.49 -36.94
CA GLN A 14 -18.26 -35.95 -38.21
C GLN A 14 -18.76 -37.02 -39.20
N ALA A 15 -18.24 -38.25 -39.10
CA ALA A 15 -18.72 -39.39 -39.90
C ALA A 15 -20.17 -39.79 -39.54
N GLY A 16 -20.71 -39.35 -38.39
CA GLY A 16 -22.12 -39.41 -38.08
C GLY A 16 -22.42 -39.16 -36.59
N ALA A 17 -23.31 -38.20 -36.30
CA ALA A 17 -23.69 -37.82 -34.94
C ALA A 17 -24.22 -38.98 -34.08
N ASP A 18 -24.86 -39.99 -34.69
CA ASP A 18 -25.38 -41.15 -33.98
C ASP A 18 -24.36 -42.28 -33.79
N SER A 19 -23.16 -42.16 -34.34
CA SER A 19 -22.13 -43.20 -34.23
C SER A 19 -21.66 -43.37 -32.79
N ARG A 20 -21.62 -44.61 -32.29
CA ARG A 20 -21.02 -45.00 -31.02
C ARG A 20 -19.56 -45.32 -31.25
N LEU A 21 -18.68 -44.78 -30.40
CA LEU A 21 -17.25 -45.00 -30.50
C LEU A 21 -16.76 -45.89 -29.35
N ALA A 22 -15.83 -46.78 -29.65
CA ALA A 22 -15.08 -47.54 -28.67
C ALA A 22 -13.64 -47.76 -29.14
N LEU A 23 -12.74 -48.08 -28.21
CA LEU A 23 -11.40 -48.56 -28.53
C LEU A 23 -11.45 -50.02 -29.00
N ASP A 24 -10.69 -50.35 -30.05
CA ASP A 24 -10.41 -51.73 -30.45
C ASP A 24 -9.37 -52.40 -29.54
N GLY A 25 -9.05 -53.66 -29.82
CA GLY A 25 -8.09 -54.44 -29.03
C GLY A 25 -6.65 -53.92 -29.09
N GLU A 26 -6.32 -53.06 -30.05
CA GLU A 26 -5.02 -52.41 -30.22
C GLU A 26 -5.02 -50.97 -29.67
N GLY A 27 -6.16 -50.49 -29.17
CA GLY A 27 -6.33 -49.12 -28.66
C GLY A 27 -6.69 -48.09 -29.74
N GLY A 28 -7.02 -48.52 -30.97
CA GLY A 28 -7.51 -47.67 -32.05
C GLY A 28 -8.98 -47.28 -31.86
N LEU A 29 -9.36 -46.06 -32.28
CA LEU A 29 -10.74 -45.59 -32.21
C LEU A 29 -11.57 -46.16 -33.36
N GLN A 30 -12.67 -46.84 -33.06
CA GLN A 30 -13.57 -47.42 -34.08
C GLN A 30 -15.05 -47.15 -33.79
N THR A 31 -15.87 -47.18 -34.85
CA THR A 31 -17.33 -47.06 -34.75
C THR A 31 -17.95 -48.42 -34.48
N THR A 32 -18.61 -48.60 -33.33
CA THR A 32 -19.19 -49.88 -32.90
C THR A 32 -20.68 -50.03 -33.21
N GLY A 33 -21.32 -48.97 -33.72
CA GLY A 33 -22.73 -49.01 -34.15
C GLY A 33 -23.36 -47.62 -34.19
N LYS A 34 -24.66 -47.55 -34.51
CA LYS A 34 -25.45 -46.30 -34.46
C LYS A 34 -26.39 -46.30 -33.26
N ARG A 35 -26.57 -45.13 -32.64
CA ARG A 35 -27.54 -44.88 -31.58
C ARG A 35 -28.94 -44.89 -32.17
N ASN A 36 -29.84 -45.66 -31.59
CA ASN A 36 -31.25 -45.63 -31.96
C ASN A 36 -31.93 -44.39 -31.33
N VAL A 37 -32.06 -43.30 -32.09
CA VAL A 37 -32.54 -41.99 -31.60
C VAL A 37 -34.04 -42.01 -31.29
N GLY A 38 -34.82 -42.80 -32.04
CA GLY A 38 -36.29 -42.78 -32.01
C GLY A 38 -36.94 -43.58 -30.87
N ASN A 39 -36.19 -44.39 -30.11
CA ASN A 39 -36.78 -45.25 -29.08
C ASN A 39 -36.08 -45.10 -27.72
N ILE A 40 -36.72 -44.36 -26.80
CA ILE A 40 -36.21 -44.13 -25.44
C ILE A 40 -36.06 -45.42 -24.62
N PHE A 41 -36.95 -46.40 -24.83
CA PHE A 41 -36.89 -47.70 -24.18
C PHE A 41 -35.72 -48.54 -24.69
N ALA A 42 -35.44 -48.51 -26.00
CA ALA A 42 -34.27 -49.17 -26.56
C ALA A 42 -32.96 -48.59 -25.99
N ARG A 43 -32.91 -47.28 -25.73
CA ARG A 43 -31.74 -46.62 -25.11
C ARG A 43 -31.57 -47.01 -23.63
N ALA A 44 -32.66 -47.10 -22.89
CA ALA A 44 -32.63 -47.55 -21.50
C ALA A 44 -32.26 -49.04 -21.39
N TRP A 45 -32.82 -49.87 -22.27
CA TRP A 45 -32.55 -51.30 -22.33
C TRP A 45 -31.09 -51.60 -22.72
N ASP A 46 -30.57 -50.90 -23.72
CA ASP A 46 -29.15 -50.95 -24.10
C ASP A 46 -28.24 -50.46 -22.97
N CYS A 47 -28.70 -49.57 -22.09
CA CYS A 47 -27.93 -49.22 -20.90
C CYS A 47 -27.86 -50.36 -19.86
N ILE A 48 -28.92 -51.15 -19.73
CA ILE A 48 -29.09 -52.20 -18.71
C ILE A 48 -28.48 -53.55 -19.15
N THR A 49 -28.37 -53.79 -20.46
CA THR A 49 -27.97 -55.11 -21.02
C THR A 49 -26.53 -55.21 -21.51
N ARG A 50 -25.68 -54.22 -21.22
CA ARG A 50 -24.26 -54.22 -21.61
C ARG A 50 -23.44 -55.16 -20.73
N SER A 51 -22.48 -55.86 -21.34
CA SER A 51 -21.49 -56.64 -20.60
C SER A 51 -20.48 -55.74 -19.90
N ASP A 52 -19.86 -56.24 -18.82
CA ASP A 52 -18.83 -55.50 -18.08
C ASP A 52 -17.64 -55.13 -18.98
N ALA A 53 -17.27 -55.99 -19.93
CA ALA A 53 -16.23 -55.71 -20.92
C ALA A 53 -16.59 -54.49 -21.79
N GLN A 54 -17.85 -54.37 -22.20
CA GLN A 54 -18.32 -53.23 -22.99
C GLN A 54 -18.39 -51.94 -22.16
N VAL A 55 -18.77 -52.04 -20.89
CA VAL A 55 -18.73 -50.91 -19.95
C VAL A 55 -17.29 -50.44 -19.75
N ALA A 56 -16.35 -51.36 -19.54
CA ALA A 56 -14.92 -51.04 -19.40
C ALA A 56 -14.33 -50.38 -20.66
N ALA A 57 -14.64 -50.92 -21.85
CA ALA A 57 -14.20 -50.35 -23.12
C ALA A 57 -14.73 -48.91 -23.33
N ASN A 58 -16.00 -48.65 -22.98
CA ASN A 58 -16.58 -47.30 -23.07
C ASN A 58 -15.91 -46.32 -22.09
N LYS A 59 -15.62 -46.75 -20.86
CA LYS A 59 -14.88 -45.95 -19.87
C LYS A 59 -13.48 -45.61 -20.35
N ALA A 60 -12.76 -46.58 -20.90
CA ALA A 60 -11.43 -46.38 -21.46
C ALA A 60 -11.47 -45.37 -22.62
N THR A 61 -12.41 -45.54 -23.55
CA THR A 61 -12.63 -44.61 -24.67
C THR A 61 -12.90 -43.18 -24.19
N THR A 62 -13.76 -43.02 -23.19
CA THR A 62 -14.08 -41.70 -22.62
C THR A 62 -12.89 -41.10 -21.89
N SER A 63 -12.11 -41.91 -21.18
CA SER A 63 -10.91 -41.46 -20.47
C SER A 63 -9.84 -40.98 -21.46
N SER A 64 -9.61 -41.73 -22.55
CA SER A 64 -8.72 -41.30 -23.64
C SER A 64 -9.18 -40.00 -24.30
N PHE A 65 -10.50 -39.81 -24.46
CA PHE A 65 -11.05 -38.55 -24.96
C PHE A 65 -10.80 -37.38 -23.98
N VAL A 66 -10.97 -37.58 -22.67
CA VAL A 66 -10.64 -36.57 -21.65
C VAL A 66 -9.14 -36.26 -21.62
N SER A 67 -8.28 -37.26 -21.77
CA SER A 67 -6.83 -37.05 -21.91
C SER A 67 -6.48 -36.22 -23.15
N ALA A 68 -7.13 -36.49 -24.28
CA ALA A 68 -6.94 -35.70 -25.51
C ALA A 68 -7.44 -34.25 -25.35
N LEU A 69 -8.53 -34.04 -24.60
CA LEU A 69 -9.00 -32.71 -24.24
C LEU A 69 -7.99 -31.98 -23.35
N ARG A 70 -7.37 -32.67 -22.39
CA ARG A 70 -6.34 -32.11 -21.51
C ARG A 70 -5.09 -31.69 -22.28
N GLU A 71 -4.65 -32.51 -23.22
CA GLU A 71 -3.50 -32.20 -24.09
C GLU A 71 -3.77 -30.97 -24.98
N GLN A 72 -4.98 -30.84 -25.53
CA GLN A 72 -5.32 -29.74 -26.45
C GLN A 72 -5.74 -28.44 -25.73
N TYR A 73 -6.52 -28.54 -24.65
CA TYR A 73 -7.19 -27.40 -24.01
C TYR A 73 -6.76 -27.15 -22.55
N GLY A 74 -5.85 -27.96 -22.00
CA GLY A 74 -5.37 -27.84 -20.63
C GLY A 74 -6.26 -28.53 -19.58
N ASP A 75 -5.75 -28.59 -18.35
CA ASP A 75 -6.33 -29.34 -17.24
C ASP A 75 -7.71 -28.86 -16.82
N GLU A 76 -7.92 -27.55 -16.78
CA GLU A 76 -9.16 -26.98 -16.25
C GLU A 76 -10.36 -27.25 -17.14
N ILE A 77 -10.23 -26.97 -18.44
CA ILE A 77 -11.27 -27.25 -19.42
C ILE A 77 -11.56 -28.75 -19.45
N ALA A 78 -10.51 -29.59 -19.44
CA ALA A 78 -10.66 -31.03 -19.38
C ALA A 78 -11.39 -31.50 -18.11
N ASN A 79 -11.15 -30.87 -16.96
CA ASN A 79 -11.84 -31.18 -15.71
C ASN A 79 -13.32 -30.80 -15.76
N VAL A 80 -13.68 -29.64 -16.32
CA VAL A 80 -15.10 -29.25 -16.54
C VAL A 80 -15.77 -30.24 -17.50
N MET A 81 -15.11 -30.60 -18.61
CA MET A 81 -15.67 -31.57 -19.58
C MET A 81 -15.76 -32.98 -19.00
N SER A 82 -14.84 -33.37 -18.13
CA SER A 82 -14.87 -34.65 -17.40
C SER A 82 -16.12 -34.75 -16.51
N ARG A 83 -16.49 -33.67 -15.81
CA ARG A 83 -17.75 -33.61 -15.03
C ARG A 83 -18.98 -33.77 -15.92
N ASP A 84 -19.00 -33.10 -17.08
CA ASP A 84 -20.05 -33.28 -18.10
C ASP A 84 -20.11 -34.73 -18.63
N LEU A 85 -18.97 -35.41 -18.64
CA LEU A 85 -18.82 -36.81 -19.05
C LEU A 85 -18.91 -37.80 -17.88
N GLN A 86 -19.29 -37.37 -16.67
CA GLN A 86 -19.25 -38.21 -15.48
C GLN A 86 -20.08 -39.48 -15.62
N ALA A 87 -21.23 -39.44 -16.30
CA ALA A 87 -22.02 -40.64 -16.56
C ALA A 87 -21.35 -41.63 -17.54
N HIS A 88 -20.47 -41.16 -18.42
CA HIS A 88 -19.68 -41.98 -19.33
C HIS A 88 -18.48 -42.60 -18.57
N LEU A 89 -17.80 -41.81 -17.74
CA LEU A 89 -16.68 -42.25 -16.92
C LEU A 89 -17.10 -43.22 -15.80
N SER A 90 -18.18 -42.91 -15.07
CA SER A 90 -18.62 -43.74 -13.92
C SER A 90 -19.47 -44.94 -14.33
N LYS A 91 -20.40 -44.77 -15.29
CA LYS A 91 -21.38 -45.81 -15.70
C LYS A 91 -21.07 -46.44 -17.07
N GLY A 92 -19.94 -46.09 -17.68
CA GLY A 92 -19.50 -46.63 -18.98
C GLY A 92 -20.51 -46.42 -20.09
N ARG A 93 -21.23 -45.29 -20.12
CA ARG A 93 -22.12 -44.93 -21.24
C ARG A 93 -21.31 -44.83 -22.54
N PRO A 94 -21.82 -45.31 -23.69
CA PRO A 94 -21.11 -45.21 -24.95
C PRO A 94 -20.95 -43.74 -25.34
N LEU A 95 -19.73 -43.35 -25.71
CA LEU A 95 -19.45 -42.01 -26.21
C LEU A 95 -19.92 -41.94 -27.66
N THR A 96 -20.79 -40.97 -27.99
CA THR A 96 -21.36 -40.84 -29.34
C THR A 96 -20.78 -39.65 -30.07
N GLY A 97 -20.78 -39.68 -31.41
CA GLY A 97 -20.33 -38.56 -32.25
C GLY A 97 -20.97 -37.23 -31.82
N TYR A 98 -22.30 -37.22 -31.62
CA TYR A 98 -23.03 -36.06 -31.11
C TYR A 98 -22.51 -35.57 -29.76
N ARG A 99 -22.17 -36.48 -28.83
CA ARG A 99 -21.69 -36.06 -27.51
C ARG A 99 -20.29 -35.48 -27.60
N ILE A 100 -19.44 -36.04 -28.46
CA ILE A 100 -18.11 -35.51 -28.76
C ILE A 100 -18.22 -34.10 -29.35
N GLU A 101 -19.04 -33.90 -30.39
CA GLU A 101 -19.28 -32.58 -30.98
C GLU A 101 -19.75 -31.55 -29.95
N GLN A 102 -20.70 -31.92 -29.08
CA GLN A 102 -21.20 -31.02 -28.04
C GLN A 102 -20.12 -30.67 -26.99
N VAL A 103 -19.29 -31.65 -26.61
CA VAL A 103 -18.19 -31.42 -25.66
C VAL A 103 -17.09 -30.58 -26.30
N LEU A 104 -16.70 -30.85 -27.55
CA LEU A 104 -15.72 -30.06 -28.29
C LEU A 104 -16.18 -28.62 -28.48
N ALA A 105 -17.42 -28.41 -28.94
CA ALA A 105 -17.98 -27.06 -29.10
C ALA A 105 -18.08 -26.31 -27.76
N LYS A 106 -18.33 -27.02 -26.64
CA LYS A 106 -18.32 -26.41 -25.31
C LYS A 106 -16.91 -26.08 -24.84
N ALA A 107 -15.95 -26.99 -25.02
CA ALA A 107 -14.54 -26.77 -24.69
C ALA A 107 -13.96 -25.59 -25.46
N GLU A 108 -14.22 -25.50 -26.77
CA GLU A 108 -13.81 -24.39 -27.63
C GLU A 108 -14.41 -23.05 -27.17
N ARG A 109 -15.71 -23.00 -26.82
CA ARG A 109 -16.32 -21.78 -26.27
C ARG A 109 -15.68 -21.34 -24.95
N ILE A 110 -15.37 -22.28 -24.05
CA ILE A 110 -14.72 -21.97 -22.78
C ILE A 110 -13.31 -21.45 -23.03
N ALA A 111 -12.52 -22.13 -23.87
CA ALA A 111 -11.18 -21.68 -24.26
C ALA A 111 -11.18 -20.26 -24.84
N ASN A 112 -12.10 -19.97 -25.77
CA ASN A 112 -12.24 -18.64 -26.35
C ASN A 112 -12.62 -17.58 -25.29
N CYS A 113 -13.43 -17.95 -24.29
CA CYS A 113 -13.79 -17.04 -23.19
C CYS A 113 -12.58 -16.75 -22.29
N ILE A 114 -11.81 -17.78 -21.92
CA ILE A 114 -10.60 -17.64 -21.11
C ILE A 114 -9.60 -16.73 -21.81
N GLN A 115 -9.34 -16.96 -23.10
CA GLN A 115 -8.43 -16.12 -23.88
C GLN A 115 -8.90 -14.66 -23.96
N ALA A 116 -10.20 -14.41 -24.10
CA ALA A 116 -10.74 -13.05 -24.14
C ALA A 116 -10.57 -12.35 -22.78
N GLN A 117 -10.86 -13.04 -21.67
CA GLN A 117 -10.66 -12.51 -20.31
C GLN A 117 -9.18 -12.25 -20.01
N ASN A 118 -8.31 -13.20 -20.35
CA ASN A 118 -6.87 -13.05 -20.15
C ASN A 118 -6.27 -11.92 -20.99
N ARG A 119 -6.79 -11.65 -22.21
CA ARG A 119 -6.37 -10.48 -23.00
C ARG A 119 -6.76 -9.18 -22.32
N GLN A 120 -7.98 -9.09 -21.80
CA GLN A 120 -8.41 -7.91 -21.05
C GLN A 120 -7.51 -7.69 -19.84
N LEU A 121 -7.28 -8.74 -19.05
CA LEU A 121 -6.42 -8.66 -17.87
C LEU A 121 -4.97 -8.33 -18.24
N LEU A 122 -4.45 -8.88 -19.35
CA LEU A 122 -3.15 -8.51 -19.89
C LEU A 122 -3.11 -7.04 -20.26
N ASP A 123 -4.12 -6.48 -20.93
CA ASP A 123 -4.16 -5.06 -21.29
C ASP A 123 -4.11 -4.15 -20.04
N GLU A 124 -4.78 -4.57 -18.96
CA GLU A 124 -4.78 -3.88 -17.66
C GLU A 124 -3.42 -4.03 -16.94
N CYS A 125 -2.81 -5.21 -16.97
CA CYS A 125 -1.56 -5.53 -16.26
C CYS A 125 -0.29 -5.15 -17.04
N LEU A 126 -0.37 -4.98 -18.37
CA LEU A 126 0.81 -4.83 -19.23
C LEU A 126 1.68 -3.62 -18.85
N PRO A 127 1.15 -2.44 -18.48
CA PRO A 127 1.98 -1.33 -18.02
C PRO A 127 2.79 -1.71 -16.78
N GLU A 128 2.15 -2.29 -15.76
CA GLU A 128 2.82 -2.69 -14.51
C GLU A 128 3.81 -3.83 -14.72
N LEU A 129 3.46 -4.82 -15.55
CA LEU A 129 4.35 -5.93 -15.87
C LEU A 129 5.56 -5.45 -16.67
N THR A 130 5.37 -4.46 -17.55
CA THR A 130 6.45 -3.79 -18.27
C THR A 130 7.36 -3.05 -17.30
N ASP A 131 6.80 -2.22 -16.41
CA ASP A 131 7.58 -1.49 -15.41
C ASP A 131 8.32 -2.45 -14.48
N TRP A 132 7.66 -3.53 -14.02
CA TRP A 132 8.33 -4.57 -13.23
C TRP A 132 9.45 -5.25 -13.99
N ALA A 133 9.23 -5.65 -15.25
CA ALA A 133 10.22 -6.39 -16.02
C ALA A 133 11.41 -5.50 -16.37
N LEU A 134 11.18 -4.22 -16.67
CA LEU A 134 12.23 -3.21 -16.79
C LEU A 134 13.01 -3.12 -15.48
N ARG A 135 12.37 -2.82 -14.34
CA ARG A 135 13.05 -2.75 -13.02
C ARG A 135 13.81 -4.02 -12.64
N ALA A 136 13.26 -5.20 -12.92
CA ALA A 136 13.89 -6.48 -12.64
C ALA A 136 15.15 -6.72 -13.49
N MET A 137 15.27 -6.01 -14.61
CA MET A 137 16.46 -5.95 -15.46
C MET A 137 17.39 -4.77 -15.12
N GLY A 138 16.89 -3.73 -14.45
CA GLY A 138 17.58 -2.49 -14.06
C GLY A 138 16.58 -1.34 -14.09
N ASP A 139 16.60 -0.40 -13.13
CA ASP A 139 15.56 0.61 -12.83
C ASP A 139 14.90 1.38 -14.01
N ASP A 140 13.83 2.12 -13.72
CA ASP A 140 12.84 2.74 -14.65
C ASP A 140 13.37 3.80 -15.69
N THR A 141 14.67 3.87 -16.00
CA THR A 141 15.27 4.98 -16.76
C THR A 141 15.98 4.59 -18.08
N HIS A 142 15.52 3.54 -18.79
CA HIS A 142 16.35 2.91 -19.83
C HIS A 142 15.76 2.87 -21.26
N PRO A 143 15.68 4.01 -21.98
CA PRO A 143 15.16 4.08 -23.36
C PRO A 143 16.18 3.69 -24.46
N GLY A 144 17.38 3.21 -24.10
CA GLY A 144 18.49 3.06 -25.05
C GLY A 144 18.38 1.87 -26.01
N VAL A 145 17.87 0.70 -25.56
CA VAL A 145 17.87 -0.54 -26.36
C VAL A 145 16.49 -0.92 -26.86
N LEU A 146 15.46 -0.76 -26.03
CA LEU A 146 14.05 -0.97 -26.35
C LEU A 146 13.25 0.26 -25.95
N SER A 147 12.40 0.77 -26.84
CA SER A 147 11.37 1.70 -26.41
C SER A 147 10.31 0.96 -25.58
N ARG A 148 9.62 1.67 -24.68
CA ARG A 148 8.52 1.08 -23.89
C ARG A 148 7.51 0.32 -24.75
N GLY A 149 7.12 0.88 -25.90
CA GLY A 149 6.21 0.21 -26.83
C GLY A 149 6.77 -1.07 -27.45
N GLN A 150 8.09 -1.16 -27.65
CA GLN A 150 8.74 -2.39 -28.11
C GLN A 150 8.80 -3.45 -27.00
N ALA A 151 9.07 -3.04 -25.76
CA ALA A 151 9.01 -3.92 -24.60
C ALA A 151 7.60 -4.48 -24.41
N GLU A 152 6.57 -3.63 -24.46
CA GLU A 152 5.16 -4.04 -24.39
C GLU A 152 4.80 -5.06 -25.49
N GLN A 153 5.28 -4.85 -26.72
CA GLN A 153 5.04 -5.77 -27.83
C GLN A 153 5.73 -7.13 -27.63
N ALA A 154 6.98 -7.14 -27.18
CA ALA A 154 7.73 -8.36 -26.90
C ALA A 154 7.07 -9.18 -25.77
N LEU A 155 6.70 -8.49 -24.68
CA LEU A 155 5.98 -9.09 -23.55
C LEU A 155 4.64 -9.69 -23.97
N ARG A 156 3.84 -8.92 -24.72
CA ARG A 156 2.55 -9.39 -25.23
C ARG A 156 2.71 -10.65 -26.07
N HIS A 157 3.67 -10.66 -26.99
CA HIS A 157 3.91 -11.83 -27.86
C HIS A 157 4.30 -13.07 -27.04
N ALA A 158 5.20 -12.91 -26.06
CA ALA A 158 5.64 -14.01 -25.21
C ALA A 158 4.51 -14.56 -24.32
N ILE A 159 3.72 -13.67 -23.71
CA ILE A 159 2.63 -14.05 -22.82
C ILE A 159 1.50 -14.71 -23.60
N GLU A 160 1.05 -14.11 -24.71
CA GLU A 160 0.01 -14.67 -25.57
C GLU A 160 0.44 -16.01 -26.20
N GLY A 161 1.74 -16.20 -26.47
CA GLY A 161 2.29 -17.46 -26.96
C GLY A 161 2.38 -18.57 -25.90
N SER A 162 2.22 -18.24 -24.61
CA SER A 162 2.41 -19.21 -23.53
C SER A 162 1.21 -20.17 -23.37
N PRO A 163 1.44 -21.47 -23.06
CA PRO A 163 0.36 -22.40 -22.77
C PRO A 163 -0.52 -21.96 -21.59
N ALA A 164 0.07 -21.33 -20.56
CA ALA A 164 -0.65 -20.85 -19.38
C ALA A 164 -1.71 -19.80 -19.75
N PHE A 165 -1.33 -18.81 -20.58
CA PHE A 165 -2.27 -17.77 -21.04
C PHE A 165 -3.44 -18.35 -21.85
N GLN A 166 -3.17 -19.41 -22.60
CA GLN A 166 -4.17 -20.07 -23.45
C GLN A 166 -5.13 -20.98 -22.67
N GLN A 167 -4.75 -21.44 -21.48
CA GLN A 167 -5.41 -22.57 -20.81
C GLN A 167 -5.88 -22.27 -19.38
N HIS A 168 -5.33 -21.26 -18.69
CA HIS A 168 -5.62 -20.96 -17.29
C HIS A 168 -6.45 -19.65 -17.14
N PRO A 169 -7.63 -19.67 -16.50
CA PRO A 169 -8.42 -18.48 -16.21
C PRO A 169 -7.94 -17.79 -14.93
N PHE A 170 -7.41 -16.58 -15.06
CA PHE A 170 -6.96 -15.77 -13.92
C PHE A 170 -8.10 -15.00 -13.23
N GLN A 171 -9.24 -14.82 -13.91
CA GLN A 171 -10.47 -14.30 -13.32
C GLN A 171 -11.47 -15.44 -13.11
N ASN A 172 -11.70 -15.80 -11.84
CA ASN A 172 -12.63 -16.87 -11.47
C ASN A 172 -13.88 -16.32 -10.76
N ALA A 173 -14.84 -17.21 -10.44
CA ALA A 173 -16.09 -16.81 -9.80
C ALA A 173 -15.92 -16.20 -8.40
N VAL A 174 -14.82 -16.51 -7.69
CA VAL A 174 -14.51 -15.94 -6.37
C VAL A 174 -14.20 -14.45 -6.50
N HIS A 175 -13.44 -14.05 -7.53
CA HIS A 175 -13.14 -12.63 -7.78
C HIS A 175 -14.41 -11.80 -8.05
N PHE A 176 -15.40 -12.36 -8.76
CA PHE A 176 -16.71 -11.72 -8.96
C PHE A 176 -17.54 -11.63 -7.66
N VAL A 177 -17.45 -12.62 -6.79
CA VAL A 177 -18.14 -12.61 -5.50
C VAL A 177 -17.54 -11.56 -4.57
N MET A 178 -16.22 -11.42 -4.55
CA MET A 178 -15.51 -10.40 -3.75
C MET A 178 -15.87 -8.96 -4.20
N ASP A 179 -15.88 -8.69 -5.50
CA ASP A 179 -16.28 -7.38 -6.06
C ASP A 179 -17.72 -6.99 -5.69
N MET A 180 -18.63 -7.98 -5.63
CA MET A 180 -20.03 -7.76 -5.24
C MET A 180 -20.20 -7.40 -3.76
N PHE A 181 -19.27 -7.79 -2.89
CA PHE A 181 -19.28 -7.47 -1.46
C PHE A 181 -18.43 -6.24 -1.11
N GLY A 182 -17.92 -5.51 -2.12
CA GLY A 182 -17.14 -4.28 -1.92
C GLY A 182 -15.66 -4.52 -1.61
N GLU A 183 -15.16 -5.74 -1.82
CA GLU A 183 -13.74 -6.09 -1.75
C GLU A 183 -13.11 -6.04 -3.15
N ASP A 184 -11.81 -5.78 -3.22
CA ASP A 184 -11.09 -5.61 -4.49
C ASP A 184 -10.76 -6.96 -5.16
N GLY A 185 -11.80 -7.66 -5.61
CA GLY A 185 -11.66 -8.93 -6.35
C GLY A 185 -10.88 -8.77 -7.66
N VAL A 186 -10.88 -7.58 -8.24
CA VAL A 186 -10.06 -7.22 -9.42
C VAL A 186 -8.58 -7.14 -9.05
N GLY A 187 -8.26 -6.59 -7.87
CA GLY A 187 -6.90 -6.53 -7.33
C GLY A 187 -6.25 -7.90 -7.15
N GLN A 188 -6.98 -8.89 -6.64
CA GLN A 188 -6.43 -10.24 -6.42
C GLN A 188 -6.13 -10.98 -7.74
N ALA A 189 -7.05 -10.91 -8.72
CA ALA A 189 -6.84 -11.48 -10.05
C ALA A 189 -5.60 -10.89 -10.74
N THR A 190 -5.41 -9.58 -10.57
CA THR A 190 -4.24 -8.83 -11.08
C THR A 190 -2.95 -9.35 -10.46
N GLN A 191 -2.90 -9.54 -9.14
CA GLN A 191 -1.71 -10.03 -8.44
C GLN A 191 -1.32 -11.46 -8.87
N GLU A 192 -2.29 -12.36 -8.99
CA GLU A 192 -2.05 -13.74 -9.45
C GLU A 192 -1.50 -13.76 -10.89
N PHE A 193 -2.09 -12.95 -11.78
CA PHE A 193 -1.65 -12.80 -13.16
C PHE A 193 -0.20 -12.30 -13.25
N LEU A 194 0.11 -11.23 -12.52
CA LEU A 194 1.45 -10.66 -12.46
C LEU A 194 2.46 -11.69 -11.92
N ALA A 195 2.16 -12.35 -10.80
CA ALA A 195 3.05 -13.35 -10.20
C ALA A 195 3.39 -14.49 -11.18
N HIS A 196 2.42 -14.93 -11.98
CA HIS A 196 2.60 -16.02 -12.94
C HIS A 196 3.52 -15.63 -14.12
N PHE A 197 3.36 -14.42 -14.67
CA PHE A 197 4.05 -14.02 -15.90
C PHE A 197 5.37 -13.27 -15.71
N LYS A 198 5.73 -12.90 -14.48
CA LYS A 198 7.03 -12.26 -14.17
C LYS A 198 8.24 -13.00 -14.77
N GLY A 199 8.31 -14.32 -14.65
CA GLY A 199 9.42 -15.10 -15.20
C GLY A 199 9.50 -15.05 -16.73
N ALA A 200 8.37 -15.25 -17.41
CA ALA A 200 8.29 -15.22 -18.87
C ALA A 200 8.55 -13.81 -19.42
N ALA A 201 8.05 -12.78 -18.72
CA ALA A 201 8.27 -11.38 -19.06
C ALA A 201 9.76 -11.03 -19.05
N LYS A 202 10.48 -11.44 -17.99
CA LYS A 202 11.93 -11.23 -17.89
C LYS A 202 12.69 -11.91 -19.04
N GLN A 203 12.41 -13.19 -19.30
CA GLN A 203 13.10 -13.95 -20.36
C GLN A 203 12.86 -13.36 -21.76
N ALA A 204 11.64 -12.92 -22.04
CA ALA A 204 11.29 -12.32 -23.33
C ALA A 204 12.06 -11.01 -23.58
N LEU A 205 12.21 -10.17 -22.56
CA LEU A 205 12.98 -8.94 -22.69
C LEU A 205 14.50 -9.19 -22.75
N GLU A 206 15.03 -10.14 -21.97
CA GLU A 206 16.44 -10.54 -22.06
C GLU A 206 16.80 -11.02 -23.46
N HIS A 207 15.91 -11.81 -24.09
CA HIS A 207 16.09 -12.29 -25.47
C HIS A 207 16.06 -11.15 -26.48
N GLU A 208 15.06 -10.27 -26.43
CA GLU A 208 14.92 -9.15 -27.37
C GLU A 208 16.09 -8.15 -27.25
N VAL A 209 16.60 -7.92 -26.04
CA VAL A 209 17.80 -7.09 -25.81
C VAL A 209 19.04 -7.77 -26.37
N SER A 210 19.19 -9.08 -26.16
CA SER A 210 20.30 -9.85 -26.72
C SER A 210 20.28 -9.80 -28.25
N ALA A 211 19.11 -9.91 -28.87
CA ALA A 211 18.95 -9.84 -30.32
C ALA A 211 19.34 -8.47 -30.91
N ARG A 212 19.33 -7.40 -30.11
CA ARG A 212 19.74 -6.05 -30.53
C ARG A 212 21.20 -5.74 -30.26
N LEU A 213 21.72 -6.13 -29.10
CA LEU A 213 23.11 -5.89 -28.73
C LEU A 213 24.07 -6.88 -29.41
N MET A 214 23.60 -8.09 -29.63
CA MET A 214 24.37 -9.21 -30.19
C MET A 214 23.58 -9.94 -31.28
N PRO A 215 23.22 -9.24 -32.38
CA PRO A 215 22.36 -9.79 -33.41
C PRO A 215 22.92 -11.04 -34.08
N GLY A 216 24.25 -11.11 -34.26
CA GLY A 216 24.89 -12.26 -34.92
C GLY A 216 24.84 -13.52 -34.07
N SER A 217 25.31 -13.43 -32.83
CA SER A 217 25.39 -14.59 -31.93
C SER A 217 24.03 -15.05 -31.42
N THR A 218 23.08 -14.12 -31.21
CA THR A 218 21.70 -14.46 -30.83
C THR A 218 20.99 -15.20 -31.96
N ALA A 219 21.09 -14.73 -33.21
CA ALA A 219 20.48 -15.40 -34.36
C ALA A 219 21.04 -16.83 -34.57
N LEU A 220 22.34 -17.03 -34.31
CA LEU A 220 22.96 -18.36 -34.39
C LEU A 220 22.49 -19.29 -33.26
N ARG A 221 22.30 -18.76 -32.04
CA ARG A 221 21.70 -19.50 -30.91
C ARG A 221 20.26 -19.91 -31.21
N ASP A 222 19.45 -19.00 -31.74
CA ASP A 222 18.06 -19.29 -32.12
C ASP A 222 17.97 -20.36 -33.22
N ALA A 223 18.89 -20.33 -34.19
CA ALA A 223 18.92 -21.28 -35.30
C ALA A 223 19.48 -22.66 -34.93
N SER A 224 20.45 -22.72 -34.01
CA SER A 224 21.23 -23.94 -33.73
C SER A 224 20.89 -24.58 -32.39
N GLY A 225 20.22 -23.85 -31.49
CA GLY A 225 19.96 -24.23 -30.10
C GLY A 225 21.17 -24.06 -29.19
N ASP A 226 20.95 -23.74 -27.91
CA ASP A 226 22.01 -23.50 -26.92
C ASP A 226 23.00 -24.66 -26.82
N SER A 227 22.51 -25.91 -26.91
CA SER A 227 23.37 -27.10 -26.85
C SER A 227 24.40 -27.19 -27.98
N ALA A 228 24.10 -26.63 -29.16
CA ALA A 228 25.04 -26.62 -30.28
C ALA A 228 26.11 -25.54 -30.09
N VAL A 229 25.75 -24.40 -29.51
CA VAL A 229 26.68 -23.31 -29.19
C VAL A 229 27.58 -23.70 -28.02
N ASP A 230 27.04 -24.33 -26.98
CA ASP A 230 27.84 -24.86 -25.87
C ASP A 230 28.84 -25.91 -26.36
N HIS A 231 28.43 -26.74 -27.33
CA HIS A 231 29.32 -27.72 -27.96
C HIS A 231 30.46 -27.07 -28.75
N CYS A 232 30.22 -25.90 -29.37
CA CYS A 232 31.25 -25.13 -30.08
C CYS A 232 32.39 -24.68 -29.16
N PHE A 233 32.12 -24.43 -27.88
CA PHE A 233 33.17 -24.10 -26.91
C PHE A 233 33.94 -25.31 -26.43
N ASP A 234 33.33 -26.49 -26.42
CA ASP A 234 33.90 -27.71 -25.84
C ASP A 234 34.94 -28.38 -26.75
N THR A 235 34.98 -28.01 -28.04
CA THR A 235 35.92 -28.53 -29.05
C THR A 235 37.23 -27.72 -29.13
N LEU A 236 37.32 -26.57 -28.45
CA LEU A 236 38.48 -25.68 -28.49
C LEU A 236 39.55 -26.02 -27.43
N PRO A 237 40.84 -25.71 -27.69
CA PRO A 237 41.89 -25.81 -26.67
C PRO A 237 41.59 -24.93 -25.44
N ASP A 238 42.08 -25.32 -24.26
CA ASP A 238 41.71 -24.72 -22.97
C ASP A 238 41.91 -23.19 -22.89
N GLU A 239 42.99 -22.66 -23.47
CA GLU A 239 43.30 -21.22 -23.46
C GLU A 239 42.30 -20.41 -24.34
N PRO A 240 42.13 -20.71 -25.65
CA PRO A 240 41.05 -20.18 -26.48
C PRO A 240 39.65 -20.32 -25.89
N ARG A 241 39.34 -21.50 -25.34
CA ARG A 241 38.04 -21.78 -24.72
C ARG A 241 37.80 -20.90 -23.51
N GLY A 242 38.79 -20.76 -22.64
CA GLY A 242 38.72 -19.89 -21.46
C GLY A 242 38.48 -18.45 -21.84
N LYS A 243 39.24 -17.92 -22.81
CA LYS A 243 39.13 -16.53 -23.22
C LYS A 243 37.83 -16.22 -23.98
N LEU A 244 37.35 -17.14 -24.82
CA LEU A 244 36.07 -16.99 -25.48
C LEU A 244 34.89 -17.05 -24.50
N LYS A 245 34.92 -17.93 -23.50
CA LYS A 245 33.92 -17.93 -22.42
C LYS A 245 33.98 -16.66 -21.57
N GLU A 246 35.18 -16.11 -21.35
CA GLU A 246 35.36 -14.83 -20.67
C GLU A 246 34.77 -13.68 -21.49
N ILE A 247 35.02 -13.63 -22.80
CA ILE A 247 34.43 -12.63 -23.70
C ILE A 247 32.92 -12.80 -23.75
N GLU A 248 32.40 -14.00 -23.98
CA GLU A 248 30.96 -14.27 -24.00
C GLU A 248 30.28 -13.91 -22.67
N ALA A 249 30.86 -14.32 -21.53
CA ALA A 249 30.35 -13.95 -20.22
C ALA A 249 30.40 -12.45 -19.99
N TYR A 250 31.42 -11.76 -20.52
CA TYR A 250 31.51 -10.31 -20.47
C TYR A 250 30.47 -9.64 -21.37
N LEU A 251 30.23 -10.13 -22.59
CA LEU A 251 29.18 -9.63 -23.48
C LEU A 251 27.78 -9.88 -22.89
N GLY A 252 27.55 -11.05 -22.29
CA GLY A 252 26.34 -11.36 -21.52
C GLY A 252 26.20 -10.55 -20.23
N GLY A 253 27.32 -10.20 -19.59
CA GLY A 253 27.38 -9.25 -18.47
C GLY A 253 27.09 -7.82 -18.91
N ILE A 254 27.55 -7.43 -20.10
CA ILE A 254 27.23 -6.16 -20.75
C ILE A 254 25.75 -6.10 -21.06
N ILE A 255 25.05 -7.19 -21.44
CA ILE A 255 23.58 -7.15 -21.57
C ILE A 255 22.96 -6.67 -20.26
N LYS A 256 23.37 -7.23 -19.12
CA LYS A 256 22.84 -6.85 -17.80
C LYS A 256 23.18 -5.41 -17.41
N GLU A 257 24.33 -4.91 -17.82
CA GLU A 257 24.73 -3.52 -17.55
C GLU A 257 24.16 -2.53 -18.57
N SER A 258 23.92 -2.99 -19.80
CA SER A 258 23.24 -2.23 -20.87
C SER A 258 21.76 -2.06 -20.53
N LEU A 259 21.19 -3.04 -19.83
CA LEU A 259 19.87 -2.96 -19.22
C LEU A 259 19.81 -1.99 -18.02
N ARG A 260 20.96 -1.43 -17.59
CA ARG A 260 21.08 -0.39 -16.55
C ARG A 260 21.44 1.00 -17.13
N ILE A 261 21.37 1.18 -18.45
CA ILE A 261 21.73 2.43 -19.16
C ILE A 261 20.69 3.52 -18.93
N ASP A 262 20.87 4.28 -17.85
CA ASP A 262 20.03 5.42 -17.45
C ASP A 262 20.05 6.54 -18.50
N GLU A 263 19.04 7.41 -18.53
CA GLU A 263 19.15 8.72 -19.19
C GLU A 263 20.17 9.59 -18.44
N ASP A 264 20.27 9.43 -17.11
CA ASP A 264 21.26 10.12 -16.30
C ASP A 264 22.59 9.35 -16.26
N MET A 265 23.49 9.71 -17.19
CA MET A 265 24.88 9.29 -17.27
C MET A 265 25.68 9.76 -16.04
N SER A 266 25.51 9.09 -14.89
CA SER A 266 26.30 9.39 -13.70
C SER A 266 27.81 9.18 -13.97
N PRO A 267 28.71 9.94 -13.35
CA PRO A 267 30.15 9.81 -13.55
C PRO A 267 30.71 8.39 -13.32
N SER A 268 30.19 7.64 -12.35
CA SER A 268 30.61 6.24 -12.12
C SER A 268 30.25 5.32 -13.30
N LYS A 269 29.10 5.54 -13.92
CA LYS A 269 28.67 4.83 -15.13
C LYS A 269 29.56 5.19 -16.32
N VAL A 270 29.94 6.47 -16.50
CA VAL A 270 30.91 6.89 -17.53
C VAL A 270 32.20 6.06 -17.45
N GLY A 271 32.78 5.92 -16.26
CA GLY A 271 33.98 5.11 -16.06
C GLY A 271 33.78 3.65 -16.41
N SER A 272 32.62 3.09 -16.06
CA SER A 272 32.27 1.71 -16.40
C SER A 272 32.17 1.51 -17.91
N TYR A 273 31.55 2.44 -18.65
CA TYR A 273 31.45 2.37 -20.11
C TYR A 273 32.80 2.53 -20.82
N VAL A 274 33.70 3.38 -20.30
CA VAL A 274 35.04 3.48 -20.85
C VAL A 274 35.82 2.19 -20.63
N GLY A 275 35.75 1.60 -19.43
CA GLY A 275 36.33 0.28 -19.16
C GLY A 275 35.73 -0.83 -20.05
N MET A 276 34.43 -0.76 -20.35
CA MET A 276 33.78 -1.67 -21.32
C MET A 276 34.29 -1.48 -22.73
N HIS A 277 34.44 -0.24 -23.18
CA HIS A 277 34.96 0.07 -24.50
C HIS A 277 36.38 -0.48 -24.67
N GLU A 278 37.25 -0.28 -23.67
CA GLU A 278 38.62 -0.82 -23.64
C GLU A 278 38.66 -2.36 -23.65
N TYR A 279 37.83 -3.01 -22.83
CA TYR A 279 37.76 -4.47 -22.81
C TYR A 279 37.26 -5.04 -24.14
N LEU A 280 36.22 -4.44 -24.73
CA LEU A 280 35.71 -4.84 -26.05
C LEU A 280 36.77 -4.65 -27.13
N GLU A 281 37.61 -3.63 -27.04
CA GLU A 281 38.71 -3.39 -27.98
C GLU A 281 39.73 -4.54 -27.92
N GLY A 282 40.17 -4.89 -26.72
CA GLY A 282 41.02 -6.07 -26.52
C GLY A 282 40.35 -7.38 -26.94
N GLY A 283 39.03 -7.51 -26.75
CA GLY A 283 38.24 -8.66 -27.20
C GLY A 283 38.18 -8.79 -28.71
N VAL A 284 37.98 -7.70 -29.44
CA VAL A 284 37.98 -7.68 -30.91
C VAL A 284 39.36 -8.03 -31.47
N GLU A 285 40.44 -7.47 -30.91
CA GLU A 285 41.82 -7.82 -31.30
C GLU A 285 42.11 -9.32 -31.07
N TYR A 286 41.64 -9.87 -29.94
CA TYR A 286 41.76 -11.29 -29.65
C TYR A 286 41.00 -12.16 -30.65
N LEU A 287 39.72 -11.86 -30.89
CA LEU A 287 38.88 -12.60 -31.84
C LEU A 287 39.41 -12.54 -33.28
N GLN A 288 40.03 -11.43 -33.68
CA GLN A 288 40.67 -11.29 -35.00
C GLN A 288 41.96 -12.10 -35.13
N SER A 289 42.67 -12.34 -34.03
CA SER A 289 43.94 -13.09 -34.02
C SER A 289 43.78 -14.59 -33.74
N LEU A 290 42.55 -15.03 -33.45
CA LEU A 290 42.25 -16.43 -33.12
C LEU A 290 42.40 -17.37 -34.34
N ASP A 291 43.14 -18.46 -34.19
CA ASP A 291 43.28 -19.49 -35.23
C ASP A 291 42.01 -20.35 -35.32
N THR A 292 41.23 -20.15 -36.38
CA THR A 292 39.98 -20.87 -36.64
C THR A 292 40.12 -22.08 -37.57
N SER A 293 41.35 -22.48 -37.93
CA SER A 293 41.59 -23.55 -38.91
C SER A 293 41.03 -24.91 -38.50
N GLY A 294 40.96 -25.19 -37.19
CA GLY A 294 40.39 -26.41 -36.61
C GLY A 294 38.89 -26.40 -36.38
N MET A 295 38.22 -25.27 -36.60
CA MET A 295 36.79 -25.08 -36.32
C MET A 295 35.90 -25.55 -37.48
N ASN A 296 34.72 -26.08 -37.15
CA ASN A 296 33.64 -26.37 -38.10
C ASN A 296 32.94 -25.07 -38.56
N ASP A 297 32.04 -25.17 -39.54
CA ASP A 297 31.41 -23.99 -40.13
C ASP A 297 30.53 -23.22 -39.15
N ILE A 298 29.85 -23.91 -38.22
CA ILE A 298 29.01 -23.29 -37.17
C ILE A 298 29.89 -22.55 -36.16
N GLU A 299 30.99 -23.17 -35.73
CA GLU A 299 31.97 -22.57 -34.79
C GLU A 299 32.61 -21.31 -35.38
N LYS A 300 33.01 -21.34 -36.67
CA LYS A 300 33.55 -20.17 -37.37
C LYS A 300 32.53 -19.04 -37.46
N SER A 301 31.30 -19.36 -37.86
CA SER A 301 30.22 -18.38 -37.90
C SER A 301 29.94 -17.77 -36.53
N TYR A 302 30.06 -18.54 -35.45
CA TYR A 302 29.88 -18.03 -34.09
C TYR A 302 31.00 -17.09 -33.65
N VAL A 303 32.26 -17.42 -33.92
CA VAL A 303 33.41 -16.53 -33.63
C VAL A 303 33.33 -15.23 -34.43
N GLU A 304 32.96 -15.30 -35.71
CA GLU A 304 32.75 -14.13 -36.55
C GLU A 304 31.59 -13.27 -36.03
N ALA A 305 30.48 -13.90 -35.64
CA ALA A 305 29.34 -13.22 -35.04
C ALA A 305 29.70 -12.52 -33.73
N MET A 306 30.43 -13.17 -32.82
CA MET A 306 30.89 -12.56 -31.56
C MET A 306 31.80 -11.34 -31.81
N ARG A 307 32.66 -11.41 -32.83
CA ARG A 307 33.53 -10.28 -33.19
C ARG A 307 32.71 -9.11 -33.71
N ASP A 308 31.79 -9.38 -34.62
CA ASP A 308 30.97 -8.35 -35.23
C ASP A 308 29.99 -7.74 -34.21
N ASP A 309 29.47 -8.55 -33.28
CA ASP A 309 28.69 -8.10 -32.12
C ASP A 309 29.53 -7.23 -31.17
N ALA A 310 30.77 -7.60 -30.87
CA ALA A 310 31.68 -6.80 -30.05
C ALA A 310 31.97 -5.42 -30.70
N ILE A 311 32.20 -5.38 -32.02
CA ILE A 311 32.37 -4.13 -32.77
C ILE A 311 31.08 -3.30 -32.74
N HIS A 312 29.92 -3.95 -32.91
CA HIS A 312 28.63 -3.29 -32.84
C HIS A 312 28.41 -2.62 -31.48
N MET A 313 28.68 -3.34 -30.38
CA MET A 313 28.59 -2.81 -29.02
C MET A 313 29.57 -1.66 -28.75
N GLN A 314 30.79 -1.71 -29.28
CA GLN A 314 31.70 -0.56 -29.21
C GLN A 314 31.12 0.68 -29.89
N GLY A 315 30.45 0.50 -31.03
CA GLY A 315 29.71 1.55 -31.73
C GLY A 315 28.60 2.13 -30.85
N LEU A 316 27.76 1.26 -30.28
CA LEU A 316 26.67 1.68 -29.39
C LEU A 316 27.17 2.44 -28.16
N ILE A 317 28.24 1.99 -27.51
CA ILE A 317 28.83 2.69 -26.34
C ILE A 317 29.35 4.08 -26.75
N LYS A 318 30.07 4.18 -27.88
CA LYS A 318 30.58 5.47 -28.38
C LYS A 318 29.46 6.43 -28.76
N ASP A 319 28.43 5.92 -29.41
CA ASP A 319 27.26 6.69 -29.84
C ASP A 319 26.50 7.21 -28.62
N ARG A 320 26.29 6.35 -27.61
CA ARG A 320 25.57 6.67 -26.38
C ARG A 320 26.31 7.66 -25.51
N LEU A 321 27.62 7.51 -25.33
CA LEU A 321 28.42 8.51 -24.60
C LEU A 321 28.59 9.81 -25.43
N GLY A 322 28.17 9.80 -26.70
CA GLY A 322 28.39 10.86 -27.67
C GLY A 322 29.87 11.21 -27.90
N LEU A 323 30.79 10.34 -27.48
CA LEU A 323 32.24 10.56 -27.51
C LEU A 323 32.85 10.33 -28.91
N GLN A 324 32.04 10.46 -29.96
CA GLN A 324 32.52 10.40 -31.32
C GLN A 324 33.53 11.53 -31.55
N GLY A 325 34.78 11.16 -31.87
CA GLY A 325 35.86 12.11 -32.15
C GLY A 325 36.82 12.39 -30.99
N LEU A 326 36.62 11.80 -29.81
CA LEU A 326 37.65 11.85 -28.76
C LEU A 326 38.88 11.01 -29.14
N THR A 327 40.06 11.52 -28.82
CA THR A 327 41.32 10.77 -28.94
C THR A 327 41.46 9.78 -27.79
N SER A 328 42.29 8.75 -27.96
CA SER A 328 42.61 7.80 -26.88
C SER A 328 43.18 8.49 -25.63
N ASP A 329 43.90 9.61 -25.78
CA ASP A 329 44.43 10.39 -24.65
C ASP A 329 43.32 11.18 -23.92
N GLN A 330 42.31 11.66 -24.64
CA GLN A 330 41.14 12.32 -24.04
C GLN A 330 40.25 11.30 -23.31
N MET A 331 40.08 10.10 -23.89
CA MET A 331 39.41 8.98 -23.23
C MET A 331 40.15 8.57 -21.95
N ARG A 332 41.49 8.49 -22.01
CA ARG A 332 42.32 8.19 -20.83
C ARG A 332 42.24 9.28 -19.76
N ALA A 333 42.28 10.56 -20.14
CA ALA A 333 42.13 11.67 -19.20
C ALA A 333 40.76 11.67 -18.52
N LEU A 334 39.69 11.33 -19.25
CA LEU A 334 38.34 11.13 -18.71
C LEU A 334 38.33 10.00 -17.67
N THR A 335 38.98 8.88 -17.97
CA THR A 335 39.15 7.75 -17.03
C THR A 335 39.95 8.15 -15.80
N ASP A 336 41.04 8.90 -15.97
CA ASP A 336 41.90 9.32 -14.86
C ASP A 336 41.16 10.28 -13.92
N VAL A 337 40.44 11.30 -14.42
CA VAL A 337 39.62 12.18 -13.56
C VAL A 337 38.63 11.36 -12.74
N ASN A 338 37.93 10.44 -13.40
CA ASN A 338 36.90 9.64 -12.74
C ASN A 338 37.47 8.64 -11.73
N ARG A 339 38.62 8.03 -12.03
CA ARG A 339 39.32 7.09 -11.13
C ARG A 339 39.85 7.82 -9.91
N GLU A 340 40.59 8.91 -10.09
CA GLU A 340 41.23 9.63 -8.98
C GLU A 340 40.19 10.32 -8.08
N ALA A 341 39.12 10.88 -8.66
CA ALA A 341 37.99 11.40 -7.87
C ALA A 341 37.33 10.28 -7.05
N GLY A 342 37.09 9.11 -7.67
CA GLY A 342 36.54 7.94 -6.99
C GLY A 342 37.47 7.38 -5.91
N MET A 343 38.79 7.42 -6.10
CA MET A 343 39.77 7.01 -5.09
C MET A 343 39.77 7.96 -3.89
N LEU A 344 39.67 9.28 -4.11
CA LEU A 344 39.53 10.24 -3.01
C LEU A 344 38.26 9.97 -2.20
N GLU A 345 37.13 9.78 -2.87
CA GLU A 345 35.85 9.42 -2.24
C GLU A 345 35.98 8.11 -1.44
N GLN A 346 36.63 7.10 -2.01
CA GLN A 346 36.88 5.82 -1.35
C GLN A 346 37.82 5.95 -0.13
N ASP A 347 38.90 6.74 -0.22
CA ASP A 347 39.85 6.91 0.88
C ASP A 347 39.26 7.73 2.03
N ILE A 348 38.41 8.72 1.71
CA ILE A 348 37.52 9.36 2.69
C ILE A 348 36.68 8.26 3.32
N GLY A 349 35.98 7.48 2.50
CA GLY A 349 35.20 6.27 2.81
C GLY A 349 35.84 5.33 3.85
N GLU A 350 37.05 4.90 3.58
CA GLU A 350 37.68 3.88 4.42
C GLU A 350 38.39 4.47 5.64
N SER A 351 38.21 5.78 5.91
CA SER A 351 38.89 6.50 6.99
C SER A 351 40.41 6.34 6.93
N ARG A 352 40.98 6.20 5.71
CA ARG A 352 42.43 5.99 5.48
C ARG A 352 43.25 7.29 5.57
N LEU A 353 42.59 8.38 5.96
CA LEU A 353 43.05 9.76 6.12
C LEU A 353 44.09 9.98 7.25
N ARG A 354 45.17 9.18 7.30
CA ARG A 354 46.26 9.40 8.27
C ARG A 354 47.14 10.60 7.91
N ASP A 355 47.28 10.88 6.61
CA ASP A 355 48.05 11.98 6.04
C ASP A 355 47.20 12.70 4.97
N VAL A 356 46.16 13.41 5.42
CA VAL A 356 45.17 14.07 4.54
C VAL A 356 45.82 15.09 3.60
N GLU A 357 46.74 15.88 4.12
CA GLU A 357 47.28 17.03 3.39
C GLU A 357 48.20 16.64 2.21
N PRO A 358 49.06 15.61 2.29
CA PRO A 358 49.76 15.08 1.11
C PRO A 358 48.83 14.44 0.07
N MET A 359 47.86 13.65 0.50
CA MET A 359 46.91 12.95 -0.39
C MET A 359 46.05 13.95 -1.18
N CYS A 360 45.47 14.95 -0.51
CA CYS A 360 44.71 16.02 -1.16
C CYS A 360 45.56 16.75 -2.21
N ARG A 361 46.83 17.03 -1.91
CA ARG A 361 47.76 17.68 -2.87
C ARG A 361 48.10 16.82 -4.07
N ASP A 362 48.12 15.50 -3.94
CA ASP A 362 48.38 14.59 -5.05
C ASP A 362 47.15 14.43 -5.95
N VAL A 363 45.95 14.37 -5.36
CA VAL A 363 44.68 14.39 -6.08
C VAL A 363 44.50 15.70 -6.84
N GLU A 364 44.73 16.85 -6.20
CA GLU A 364 44.72 18.17 -6.86
C GLU A 364 45.65 18.22 -8.08
N ARG A 365 46.85 17.64 -7.96
CA ARG A 365 47.84 17.61 -9.05
C ARG A 365 47.41 16.69 -10.20
N SER A 366 46.93 15.50 -9.88
CA SER A 366 46.55 14.48 -10.86
C SER A 366 45.27 14.89 -11.62
N ILE A 367 44.20 15.22 -10.89
CA ILE A 367 42.92 15.67 -11.46
C ILE A 367 43.11 16.98 -12.22
N GLY A 368 43.90 17.92 -11.68
CA GLY A 368 44.18 19.19 -12.35
C GLY A 368 44.77 19.03 -13.75
N GLY A 369 45.73 18.10 -13.92
CA GLY A 369 46.33 17.82 -15.23
C GLY A 369 45.36 17.19 -16.22
N SER A 370 44.52 16.26 -15.78
CA SER A 370 43.52 15.62 -16.64
C SER A 370 42.36 16.56 -16.99
N LEU A 371 41.93 17.42 -16.06
CA LEU A 371 40.95 18.49 -16.34
C LEU A 371 41.49 19.49 -17.37
N GLU A 372 42.79 19.80 -17.37
CA GLU A 372 43.40 20.65 -18.40
C GLU A 372 43.36 19.99 -19.80
N ILE A 373 43.54 18.67 -19.90
CA ILE A 373 43.42 17.93 -21.16
C ILE A 373 41.98 17.95 -21.68
N LEU A 374 40.99 17.86 -20.78
CA LEU A 374 39.57 17.89 -21.12
C LEU A 374 39.06 19.32 -21.41
N ARG A 375 39.67 20.34 -20.81
CA ARG A 375 39.36 21.76 -21.06
C ARG A 375 39.73 22.16 -22.49
N GLY A 376 38.72 22.26 -23.35
CA GLY A 376 38.87 22.63 -24.76
C GLY A 376 38.43 21.56 -25.75
N VAL A 377 38.07 20.37 -25.25
CA VAL A 377 37.35 19.36 -26.03
C VAL A 377 36.00 19.94 -26.45
N GLN A 378 35.70 19.86 -27.76
CA GLN A 378 34.39 20.20 -28.33
C GLN A 378 33.66 18.89 -28.63
N PRO A 379 32.68 18.50 -27.79
CA PRO A 379 31.95 17.25 -27.95
C PRO A 379 31.15 17.25 -29.27
N GLY A 380 31.00 16.06 -29.87
CA GLY A 380 30.30 15.91 -31.15
C GLY A 380 28.78 16.12 -31.07
N ASN A 381 28.20 16.01 -29.87
CA ASN A 381 26.78 16.25 -29.60
C ASN A 381 26.54 16.77 -28.16
N GLU A 382 25.28 17.13 -27.85
CA GLU A 382 24.90 17.69 -26.55
C GLU A 382 25.02 16.70 -25.38
N GLU A 383 24.76 15.41 -25.61
CA GLU A 383 24.86 14.35 -24.60
C GLU A 383 26.31 14.13 -24.16
N ALA A 384 27.25 14.17 -25.11
CA ALA A 384 28.68 14.15 -24.85
C ALA A 384 29.14 15.40 -24.10
N ARG A 385 28.52 16.55 -24.36
CA ARG A 385 28.80 17.80 -23.65
C ARG A 385 28.37 17.71 -22.20
N MET A 386 27.18 17.18 -21.94
CA MET A 386 26.71 16.95 -20.57
C MET A 386 27.58 15.90 -19.86
N THR A 387 27.94 14.81 -20.53
CA THR A 387 28.81 13.76 -19.96
C THR A 387 30.20 14.29 -19.60
N LEU A 388 30.83 15.01 -20.54
CA LEU A 388 32.12 15.65 -20.32
C LEU A 388 32.04 16.67 -19.18
N GLN A 389 31.00 17.51 -19.17
CA GLN A 389 30.79 18.48 -18.11
C GLN A 389 30.59 17.79 -16.75
N SER A 390 29.82 16.72 -16.68
CA SER A 390 29.59 15.97 -15.44
C SER A 390 30.87 15.37 -14.85
N VAL A 391 31.74 14.78 -15.69
CA VAL A 391 33.05 14.29 -15.23
C VAL A 391 33.95 15.44 -14.80
N MET A 392 33.91 16.56 -15.52
CA MET A 392 34.66 17.76 -15.15
C MET A 392 34.17 18.35 -13.82
N ASP A 393 32.86 18.47 -13.63
CA ASP A 393 32.22 18.94 -12.40
C ASP A 393 32.59 18.02 -11.23
N ARG A 394 32.61 16.70 -11.42
CA ARG A 394 33.07 15.74 -10.39
C ARG A 394 34.55 15.92 -10.06
N GLY A 395 35.40 16.14 -11.06
CA GLY A 395 36.81 16.46 -10.84
C GLY A 395 37.00 17.76 -10.06
N GLU A 396 36.26 18.81 -10.42
CA GLU A 396 36.28 20.09 -9.72
C GLU A 396 35.73 19.98 -8.29
N HIS A 397 34.70 19.15 -8.09
CA HIS A 397 34.16 18.80 -6.80
C HIS A 397 35.18 18.08 -5.91
N ALA A 398 35.85 17.06 -6.44
CA ALA A 398 36.91 16.34 -5.72
C ALA A 398 38.05 17.28 -5.29
N MET A 399 38.39 18.26 -6.14
CA MET A 399 39.35 19.31 -5.75
C MET A 399 38.81 20.22 -4.64
N SER A 400 37.53 20.61 -4.69
CA SER A 400 36.90 21.42 -3.63
C SER A 400 36.90 20.68 -2.28
N VAL A 401 36.50 19.42 -2.27
CA VAL A 401 36.54 18.56 -1.06
C VAL A 401 37.96 18.45 -0.53
N ALA A 402 38.93 18.19 -1.41
CA ALA A 402 40.35 18.13 -1.04
C ALA A 402 40.85 19.42 -0.37
N HIS A 403 40.31 20.57 -0.79
CA HIS A 403 40.62 21.90 -0.24
C HIS A 403 39.99 22.15 1.13
N GLU A 404 38.72 21.78 1.34
CA GLU A 404 37.98 22.08 2.57
C GLU A 404 38.22 21.08 3.71
N LEU A 405 38.49 19.82 3.36
CA LEU A 405 38.66 18.70 4.30
C LEU A 405 39.66 18.98 5.45
N PRO A 406 40.82 19.63 5.22
CA PRO A 406 41.74 19.99 6.30
C PRO A 406 41.09 20.91 7.35
N GLY A 407 40.28 21.89 6.93
CA GLY A 407 39.60 22.82 7.83
C GLY A 407 38.56 22.13 8.71
N ALA A 408 37.79 21.21 8.16
CA ALA A 408 36.82 20.41 8.91
C ALA A 408 37.48 19.50 9.97
N MET A 409 38.59 18.84 9.60
CA MET A 409 39.34 18.00 10.55
C MET A 409 39.86 18.83 11.75
N THR A 410 40.22 20.10 11.57
CA THR A 410 40.61 20.98 12.69
C THR A 410 39.47 21.30 13.67
N LYS A 411 38.21 21.20 13.23
CA LYS A 411 37.02 21.31 14.10
C LYS A 411 36.71 20.02 14.86
N GLY A 412 37.53 18.98 14.72
CA GLY A 412 37.43 17.72 15.46
C GLY A 412 36.61 16.63 14.78
N LEU A 413 36.30 16.77 13.49
CA LEU A 413 35.71 15.71 12.67
C LEU A 413 36.73 14.60 12.42
N LEU A 414 36.25 13.37 12.38
CA LEU A 414 37.03 12.21 11.97
C LEU A 414 36.60 11.79 10.56
N GLY A 415 37.48 11.10 9.82
CA GLY A 415 37.12 10.57 8.50
C GLY A 415 35.82 9.74 8.54
N ALA A 416 35.64 8.92 9.59
CA ALA A 416 34.43 8.12 9.79
C ALA A 416 33.13 8.95 9.89
N ASP A 417 33.21 10.21 10.33
CA ASP A 417 32.05 11.11 10.41
C ASP A 417 31.56 11.56 9.03
N LEU A 418 32.41 11.51 7.99
CA LEU A 418 32.08 11.91 6.62
C LEU A 418 31.60 10.76 5.74
N VAL A 419 31.79 9.52 6.20
CA VAL A 419 31.56 8.30 5.40
C VAL A 419 30.27 7.63 5.73
N SER A 420 29.93 7.56 7.02
CA SER A 420 28.78 6.75 7.41
C SER A 420 27.45 7.40 7.02
N SER A 421 27.49 8.65 6.53
CA SER A 421 26.31 9.31 6.02
C SER A 421 25.87 8.69 4.71
N LYS A 422 24.56 8.49 4.54
CA LYS A 422 23.94 8.31 3.21
C LYS A 422 24.10 9.54 2.29
N HIS A 423 24.88 10.52 2.72
CA HIS A 423 25.07 11.83 2.11
C HIS A 423 26.52 11.96 1.66
N GLU A 424 26.73 12.75 0.61
CA GLU A 424 28.07 13.01 0.09
C GLU A 424 28.88 13.81 1.11
N ALA A 425 30.18 13.50 1.24
CA ALA A 425 31.05 14.16 2.20
C ALA A 425 31.05 15.69 2.04
N HIS A 426 30.93 16.18 0.81
CA HIS A 426 30.81 17.60 0.51
C HIS A 426 29.59 18.26 1.17
N ASP A 427 28.42 17.63 1.13
CA ASP A 427 27.21 18.21 1.73
C ASP A 427 27.34 18.32 3.25
N VAL A 428 27.96 17.29 3.85
CA VAL A 428 28.29 17.28 5.28
C VAL A 428 29.26 18.43 5.60
N LEU A 429 30.32 18.59 4.80
CA LEU A 429 31.32 19.66 4.96
C LEU A 429 30.70 21.05 4.80
N ALA A 430 29.86 21.25 3.79
CA ALA A 430 29.16 22.51 3.52
C ALA A 430 28.25 22.89 4.71
N ARG A 431 27.44 21.96 5.20
CA ARG A 431 26.60 22.14 6.41
C ARG A 431 27.40 22.51 7.66
N LEU A 432 28.62 21.99 7.79
CA LEU A 432 29.53 22.27 8.90
C LEU A 432 30.33 23.57 8.70
N GLY A 433 30.48 24.01 7.45
CA GLY A 433 31.21 25.22 7.03
C GLY A 433 30.39 26.49 7.16
N GLU A 434 29.09 26.46 6.80
CA GLU A 434 28.19 27.63 6.71
C GLU A 434 27.73 28.23 8.06
N GLY A 435 28.45 27.95 9.16
CA GLY A 435 28.27 28.63 10.45
C GLY A 435 27.18 28.05 11.35
N GLY A 436 26.78 26.79 11.13
CA GLY A 436 25.72 26.15 11.90
C GLY A 436 26.19 25.45 13.18
N PHE A 437 27.16 24.54 13.07
CA PHE A 437 27.57 23.66 14.18
C PHE A 437 28.97 23.99 14.66
N ASP A 438 29.12 24.18 15.97
CA ASP A 438 30.41 24.45 16.59
C ASP A 438 31.08 23.18 17.16
N GLY A 439 32.33 23.30 17.61
CA GLY A 439 33.07 22.19 18.21
C GLY A 439 32.34 21.54 19.41
N PRO A 440 31.75 22.33 20.33
CA PRO A 440 30.86 21.82 21.38
C PRO A 440 29.66 21.01 20.88
N ASP A 441 29.00 21.43 19.79
CA ASP A 441 27.91 20.65 19.18
C ASP A 441 28.40 19.29 18.68
N ILE A 442 29.52 19.27 17.94
CA ILE A 442 30.14 18.04 17.43
C ILE A 442 30.54 17.11 18.59
N ALA A 443 31.14 17.66 19.65
CA ALA A 443 31.52 16.89 20.83
C ALA A 443 30.30 16.31 21.55
N TRP A 444 29.21 17.08 21.65
CA TRP A 444 27.94 16.61 22.23
C TRP A 444 27.32 15.48 21.41
N MET A 445 27.24 15.63 20.08
CA MET A 445 26.73 14.58 19.18
C MET A 445 27.51 13.27 19.32
N ARG A 446 28.84 13.36 19.35
CA ARG A 446 29.70 12.19 19.54
C ARG A 446 29.53 11.55 20.91
N ALA A 447 29.31 12.34 21.96
CA ALA A 447 29.04 11.82 23.30
C ALA A 447 27.72 11.05 23.40
N GLN A 448 26.78 11.26 22.47
CA GLN A 448 25.55 10.48 22.34
C GLN A 448 25.75 9.16 21.55
N GLY A 449 26.97 8.88 21.04
CA GLY A 449 27.28 7.64 20.33
C GLY A 449 26.79 7.58 18.88
N LEU A 450 26.35 8.71 18.31
CA LEU A 450 25.84 8.80 16.93
C LEU A 450 26.90 9.34 15.96
N ASN A 451 26.72 9.02 14.68
CA ASN A 451 27.53 9.60 13.62
C ASN A 451 27.21 11.09 13.43
N VAL A 452 28.26 11.91 13.46
CA VAL A 452 28.11 13.38 13.38
C VAL A 452 27.59 13.80 12.00
N GLY A 453 28.09 13.21 10.91
CA GLY A 453 27.67 13.52 9.55
C GLY A 453 26.17 13.28 9.32
N ASP A 454 25.67 12.10 9.70
CA ASP A 454 24.24 11.80 9.65
C ASP A 454 23.40 12.79 10.48
N THR A 455 23.90 13.18 11.65
CA THR A 455 23.21 14.10 12.53
C THR A 455 23.11 15.50 11.91
N VAL A 456 24.20 16.07 11.39
CA VAL A 456 24.17 17.43 10.84
C VAL A 456 23.37 17.56 9.53
N MET A 457 23.22 16.45 8.82
CA MET A 457 22.35 16.40 7.64
C MET A 457 20.87 16.37 8.01
N ARG A 458 20.52 15.74 9.14
CA ARG A 458 19.14 15.60 9.59
C ARG A 458 18.63 16.77 10.42
N PHE A 459 19.50 17.36 11.25
CA PHE A 459 19.11 18.43 12.16
C PHE A 459 19.62 19.79 11.69
N SER A 460 18.91 20.85 12.07
CA SER A 460 19.45 22.20 12.03
C SER A 460 20.18 22.55 13.34
N PRO A 461 21.07 23.56 13.32
CA PRO A 461 21.70 24.08 14.53
C PRO A 461 20.71 24.45 15.64
N GLN A 462 19.60 25.08 15.25
CA GLN A 462 18.56 25.52 16.18
C GLN A 462 17.87 24.32 16.84
N GLN A 463 17.62 23.25 16.09
CA GLN A 463 17.03 22.01 16.61
C GLN A 463 17.96 21.33 17.62
N ILE A 464 19.25 21.22 17.29
CA ILE A 464 20.26 20.67 18.21
C ILE A 464 20.34 21.51 19.48
N GLN A 465 20.35 22.83 19.35
CA GLN A 465 20.37 23.71 20.51
C GLN A 465 19.11 23.59 21.38
N LEU A 466 17.92 23.41 20.77
CA LEU A 466 16.67 23.14 21.49
C LEU A 466 16.73 21.82 22.26
N LEU A 467 17.16 20.73 21.61
CA LEU A 467 17.33 19.42 22.25
C LEU A 467 18.30 19.49 23.43
N LYS A 468 19.48 20.11 23.23
CA LYS A 468 20.49 20.32 24.28
C LYS A 468 19.94 21.10 25.46
N THR A 469 19.24 22.20 25.19
CA THR A 469 18.70 23.09 26.24
C THR A 469 17.64 22.38 27.08
N GLN A 470 16.85 21.47 26.48
CA GLN A 470 15.85 20.66 27.17
C GLN A 470 16.39 19.35 27.75
N GLY A 471 17.70 19.09 27.60
CA GLY A 471 18.32 17.85 28.05
C GLY A 471 17.76 16.62 27.34
N LEU A 472 17.34 16.76 26.08
CA LEU A 472 16.85 15.66 25.25
C LEU A 472 17.98 15.10 24.39
N GLY A 473 18.09 13.77 24.32
CA GLY A 473 19.07 13.08 23.49
C GLY A 473 18.74 13.13 22.00
N ILE A 474 19.73 12.87 21.15
CA ILE A 474 19.55 12.88 19.69
C ILE A 474 18.67 11.72 19.22
N GLU A 475 18.72 10.55 19.87
CA GLU A 475 17.82 9.43 19.55
C GLU A 475 16.35 9.85 19.64
N LEU A 476 15.97 10.62 20.66
CA LEU A 476 14.63 11.19 20.75
C LEU A 476 14.39 12.21 19.63
N GLY A 477 15.37 13.09 19.35
CA GLY A 477 15.31 13.99 18.21
C GLY A 477 15.08 13.29 16.87
N LEU A 478 15.62 12.09 16.67
CA LEU A 478 15.38 11.29 15.48
C LEU A 478 13.92 10.82 15.43
N GLN A 479 13.34 10.42 16.57
CA GLN A 479 11.91 10.10 16.62
C GLN A 479 11.02 11.29 16.24
N TYR A 480 11.41 12.53 16.58
CA TYR A 480 10.70 13.72 16.11
C TYR A 480 10.68 13.79 14.59
N LEU A 481 11.87 13.68 13.97
CA LEU A 481 12.02 13.75 12.51
C LEU A 481 11.30 12.60 11.81
N ASP A 482 11.47 11.37 12.30
CA ASP A 482 10.88 10.16 11.73
C ASP A 482 9.35 10.15 11.82
N LYS A 483 8.78 10.76 12.88
CA LYS A 483 7.33 10.95 13.05
C LYS A 483 6.81 12.25 12.43
N GLY A 484 7.65 13.01 11.71
CA GLY A 484 7.29 14.28 11.08
C GLY A 484 6.91 15.40 12.05
N VAL A 485 7.26 15.27 13.33
CA VAL A 485 6.99 16.25 14.39
C VAL A 485 8.10 17.31 14.37
N PRO A 486 7.78 18.60 14.19
CA PRO A 486 8.79 19.64 14.23
C PRO A 486 9.39 19.75 15.63
N ILE A 487 10.71 19.89 15.72
CA ILE A 487 11.41 20.18 16.98
C ILE A 487 11.22 21.67 17.28
N HIS A 488 10.23 21.96 18.12
CA HIS A 488 9.77 23.31 18.42
C HIS A 488 9.45 23.44 19.91
N GLN A 489 9.53 24.65 20.49
CA GLN A 489 9.33 24.84 21.93
C GLN A 489 7.98 24.31 22.45
N ARG A 490 6.94 24.29 21.60
CA ARG A 490 5.60 23.77 21.94
C ARG A 490 5.44 22.26 21.76
N THR A 491 6.39 21.59 21.10
CA THR A 491 6.34 20.14 20.84
C THR A 491 7.44 19.39 21.61
N LEU A 492 8.41 20.07 22.23
CA LEU A 492 9.44 19.42 23.03
C LEU A 492 8.82 18.67 24.23
N VAL A 493 9.26 17.44 24.46
CA VAL A 493 8.92 16.68 25.66
C VAL A 493 9.49 17.41 26.86
N ASP A 494 8.61 17.72 27.81
CA ASP A 494 8.96 18.40 29.06
C ASP A 494 8.63 17.49 30.26
N ASP A 495 7.49 17.73 30.92
CA ASP A 495 7.06 17.05 32.17
C ASP A 495 6.47 15.64 31.98
N TYR A 496 6.33 15.14 30.75
CA TYR A 496 5.64 13.87 30.47
C TYR A 496 6.62 12.81 29.96
N ARG A 497 7.49 12.33 30.87
CA ARG A 497 8.55 11.36 30.57
C ARG A 497 8.35 10.03 31.29
N ASP A 498 8.98 8.97 30.79
CA ASP A 498 8.87 7.63 31.35
C ASP A 498 9.24 7.56 32.84
N GLU A 499 10.23 8.34 33.27
CA GLU A 499 10.69 8.33 34.67
C GLU A 499 9.66 8.87 35.65
N LEU A 500 8.63 9.56 35.15
CA LEU A 500 7.53 10.11 35.93
C LEU A 500 6.30 9.21 35.91
N ILE A 501 6.28 8.11 35.17
CA ILE A 501 5.11 7.22 35.11
C ILE A 501 4.87 6.55 36.47
N VAL A 502 3.63 6.61 36.95
CA VAL A 502 3.16 5.98 38.19
C VAL A 502 2.09 4.95 37.87
N GLY A 503 2.36 3.68 38.21
CA GLY A 503 1.46 2.56 37.92
C GLY A 503 1.65 1.98 36.52
N GLU A 504 0.83 0.98 36.16
CA GLU A 504 0.86 0.39 34.83
C GLU A 504 -0.06 1.16 33.87
N PRO A 505 0.43 1.58 32.68
CA PRO A 505 -0.39 2.14 31.62
C PRO A 505 -1.57 1.24 31.27
N LYS A 506 -2.79 1.80 31.26
CA LYS A 506 -4.00 1.04 30.95
C LYS A 506 -4.48 1.37 29.55
N ALA A 507 -4.52 0.38 28.67
CA ALA A 507 -5.06 0.59 27.33
C ALA A 507 -6.54 0.97 27.41
N LEU A 508 -6.92 2.04 26.70
CA LEU A 508 -8.29 2.50 26.57
C LEU A 508 -8.95 1.85 25.34
N GLY A 509 -10.28 1.78 25.34
CA GLY A 509 -11.02 1.43 24.14
C GLY A 509 -10.98 2.61 23.17
N GLY A 510 -10.38 2.45 21.98
CA GLY A 510 -10.38 3.51 20.98
C GLY A 510 -9.47 3.28 19.77
N GLY A 511 -9.90 3.84 18.63
CA GLY A 511 -9.16 4.06 17.38
C GLY A 511 -9.01 2.85 16.44
N GLN A 512 -9.46 2.96 15.18
CA GLN A 512 -9.11 2.01 14.10
C GLN A 512 -7.60 1.99 13.82
N VAL A 513 -6.85 3.05 14.19
CA VAL A 513 -5.50 3.31 13.66
C VAL A 513 -4.40 3.42 14.73
N SER A 514 -4.70 3.84 15.98
CA SER A 514 -3.75 3.76 17.11
C SER A 514 -4.47 3.59 18.44
N LYS A 515 -3.89 2.77 19.33
CA LYS A 515 -4.49 2.42 20.62
C LYS A 515 -4.11 3.45 21.68
N PRO A 516 -5.06 4.19 22.28
CA PRO A 516 -4.76 5.15 23.34
C PRO A 516 -4.53 4.44 24.69
N TYR A 517 -3.73 5.05 25.55
CA TYR A 517 -3.40 4.57 26.90
C TYR A 517 -3.71 5.63 27.95
N ASP A 518 -4.37 5.23 29.03
CA ASP A 518 -4.47 6.01 30.28
C ASP A 518 -3.17 5.83 31.06
N VAL A 519 -2.44 6.94 31.24
CA VAL A 519 -1.10 6.99 31.85
C VAL A 519 -1.09 8.08 32.91
N THR A 520 -0.55 7.78 34.09
CA THR A 520 -0.35 8.79 35.13
C THR A 520 1.11 9.20 35.16
N TYR A 521 1.41 10.46 34.82
CA TYR A 521 2.74 11.07 34.94
C TYR A 521 2.79 11.88 36.23
N GLY A 522 3.44 11.34 37.26
CA GLY A 522 3.51 11.95 38.59
C GLY A 522 2.12 12.03 39.24
N ARG A 523 1.48 13.20 39.13
CA ARG A 523 0.11 13.45 39.64
C ARG A 523 -0.91 13.65 38.53
N ASP A 524 -0.46 13.78 37.29
CA ASP A 524 -1.29 14.15 36.17
C ASP A 524 -1.73 12.90 35.42
N ARG A 525 -3.04 12.69 35.33
CA ARG A 525 -3.64 11.60 34.56
C ARG A 525 -3.84 12.07 33.12
N MET A 526 -3.17 11.40 32.20
CA MET A 526 -3.08 11.76 30.79
C MET A 526 -3.52 10.59 29.91
N VAL A 527 -3.93 10.90 28.70
CA VAL A 527 -4.12 9.94 27.61
C VAL A 527 -2.93 10.06 26.66
N TYR A 528 -2.19 8.98 26.49
CA TYR A 528 -1.08 8.85 25.55
C TYR A 528 -1.56 8.19 24.25
N LYS A 529 -1.19 8.76 23.09
CA LYS A 529 -1.44 8.22 21.75
C LYS A 529 -0.13 8.22 20.96
N GLU A 530 0.38 7.05 20.61
CA GLU A 530 1.55 6.94 19.73
C GLU A 530 1.12 7.23 18.27
N PRO A 531 1.82 8.11 17.53
CA PRO A 531 1.67 8.20 16.09
C PRO A 531 2.34 6.98 15.43
N LEU A 532 1.55 6.24 14.66
CA LEU A 532 2.02 5.08 13.90
C LEU A 532 2.04 5.43 12.41
N ILE A 533 3.13 5.15 11.70
CA ILE A 533 3.17 5.28 10.24
C ILE A 533 2.80 3.93 9.62
N ASN A 534 1.80 3.91 8.75
CA ASN A 534 1.47 2.72 7.98
C ASN A 534 2.64 2.43 7.01
N PRO A 535 3.29 1.25 7.09
CA PRO A 535 4.45 0.95 6.26
C PRO A 535 4.12 0.79 4.76
N GLU A 536 2.87 0.48 4.42
CA GLU A 536 2.43 0.29 3.03
C GLU A 536 2.08 1.62 2.36
N THR A 537 1.38 2.50 3.06
CA THR A 537 0.90 3.78 2.50
C THR A 537 1.79 4.96 2.85
N GLY A 538 2.63 4.85 3.88
CA GLY A 538 3.38 5.95 4.47
C GLY A 538 2.52 6.94 5.26
N GLU A 539 1.22 6.70 5.41
CA GLU A 539 0.30 7.61 6.11
C GLU A 539 0.40 7.44 7.64
N GLU A 540 0.37 8.54 8.39
CA GLU A 540 0.31 8.53 9.87
C GLU A 540 -1.08 8.12 10.38
N SER A 541 -1.12 7.47 11.53
CA SER A 541 -2.34 7.09 12.22
C SER A 541 -3.22 8.30 12.50
N GLY A 542 -4.50 8.20 12.14
CA GLY A 542 -5.44 9.31 12.19
C GLY A 542 -5.63 10.02 10.85
N TYR A 543 -4.76 9.78 9.85
CA TYR A 543 -5.00 10.29 8.49
C TYR A 543 -6.24 9.64 7.88
N GLY A 544 -7.31 10.43 7.79
CA GLY A 544 -8.64 9.94 7.42
C GLY A 544 -9.20 10.59 6.16
N PRO A 545 -10.45 10.23 5.79
CA PRO A 545 -11.17 10.85 4.70
C PRO A 545 -11.25 12.39 4.81
N SER A 546 -11.40 12.96 6.02
CA SER A 546 -11.43 14.42 6.18
C SER A 546 -10.07 15.03 5.87
N SER A 547 -8.96 14.43 6.32
CA SER A 547 -7.61 14.89 5.97
C SER A 547 -7.40 15.03 4.46
N ARG A 548 -7.84 14.04 3.68
CA ARG A 548 -7.75 14.05 2.21
C ARG A 548 -8.55 15.18 1.60
N VAL A 549 -9.77 15.40 2.09
CA VAL A 549 -10.66 16.46 1.59
C VAL A 549 -10.13 17.85 1.95
N LEU A 550 -9.60 18.02 3.16
CA LEU A 550 -8.96 19.26 3.62
C LEU A 550 -7.63 19.55 2.90
N GLY A 551 -7.07 18.55 2.20
CA GLY A 551 -5.83 18.68 1.43
C GLY A 551 -4.57 18.62 2.29
N ILE A 552 -4.65 17.92 3.43
CA ILE A 552 -3.48 17.60 4.26
C ILE A 552 -2.58 16.65 3.48
N ASP A 553 -1.28 16.95 3.44
CA ASP A 553 -0.28 16.12 2.74
C ASP A 553 -0.20 14.72 3.38
N PRO A 554 -0.54 13.64 2.65
CA PRO A 554 -0.44 12.29 3.20
C PRO A 554 0.99 11.86 3.55
N LYS A 555 2.01 12.48 2.96
CA LYS A 555 3.42 12.17 3.24
C LYS A 555 3.95 12.86 4.50
N HIS A 556 3.37 14.01 4.82
CA HIS A 556 3.73 14.81 5.99
C HIS A 556 2.46 15.28 6.71
N PRO A 557 1.63 14.35 7.22
CA PRO A 557 0.32 14.69 7.74
C PRO A 557 0.39 15.41 9.09
N GLN A 558 1.38 15.10 9.93
CA GLN A 558 1.63 15.77 11.23
C GLN A 558 0.41 15.75 12.16
N MET A 559 -0.29 14.61 12.22
CA MET A 559 -1.58 14.45 12.91
C MET A 559 -1.48 14.83 14.39
N THR A 560 -0.38 14.40 15.03
CA THR A 560 -0.07 14.77 16.42
C THR A 560 0.11 16.28 16.60
N VAL A 561 0.81 16.94 15.68
CA VAL A 561 1.14 18.38 15.78
C VAL A 561 -0.09 19.25 15.60
N ARG A 562 -1.05 18.81 14.79
CA ARG A 562 -2.34 19.50 14.58
C ARG A 562 -3.17 19.59 15.86
N ASN A 563 -3.09 18.60 16.75
CA ASN A 563 -3.70 18.68 18.08
C ASN A 563 -3.06 19.78 18.93
N VAL A 564 -1.72 19.84 18.97
CA VAL A 564 -0.97 20.89 19.68
C VAL A 564 -1.29 22.28 19.10
N ALA A 565 -1.33 22.41 17.77
CA ALA A 565 -1.69 23.65 17.10
C ALA A 565 -3.13 24.09 17.43
N THR A 566 -4.08 23.15 17.50
CA THR A 566 -5.47 23.44 17.89
C THR A 566 -5.53 23.95 19.33
N ARG A 567 -4.76 23.34 20.25
CA ARG A 567 -4.63 23.82 21.63
C ARG A 567 -4.07 25.24 21.70
N VAL A 568 -3.06 25.56 20.89
CA VAL A 568 -2.50 26.93 20.81
C VAL A 568 -3.56 27.94 20.37
N VAL A 569 -4.40 27.60 19.39
CA VAL A 569 -5.50 28.48 18.95
C VAL A 569 -6.56 28.64 20.04
N ASP A 570 -6.91 27.56 20.75
CA ASP A 570 -7.82 27.60 21.90
C ASP A 570 -7.29 28.49 23.03
N GLU A 571 -5.97 28.47 23.31
CA GLU A 571 -5.31 29.39 24.27
C GLU A 571 -5.46 30.86 23.87
N LEU A 572 -5.28 31.16 22.58
CA LEU A 572 -5.42 32.53 22.06
C LEU A 572 -6.87 33.03 22.16
N LEU A 573 -7.85 32.16 21.96
CA LEU A 573 -9.27 32.49 22.10
C LEU A 573 -9.71 32.55 23.57
N GLY A 574 -9.05 31.78 24.44
CA GLY A 574 -9.42 31.65 25.85
C GLY A 574 -10.71 30.87 26.07
N PHE A 575 -11.09 29.97 25.15
CA PHE A 575 -12.32 29.18 25.28
C PHE A 575 -12.13 27.98 26.22
N ASN A 576 -10.90 27.46 26.36
CA ASN A 576 -10.56 26.30 27.19
C ASN A 576 -11.32 25.04 26.78
N LEU A 577 -11.43 24.83 25.46
CA LEU A 577 -12.12 23.67 24.89
C LEU A 577 -11.18 22.51 24.63
N VAL A 578 -9.88 22.71 24.53
CA VAL A 578 -8.93 21.64 24.21
C VAL A 578 -8.18 21.27 25.49
N PRO A 579 -8.12 19.99 25.88
CA PRO A 579 -7.34 19.58 27.05
C PRO A 579 -5.86 19.95 26.87
N ASP A 580 -5.09 20.06 27.96
CA ASP A 580 -3.64 20.29 27.84
C ASP A 580 -3.05 19.18 26.97
N THR A 581 -2.47 19.56 25.84
CA THR A 581 -2.04 18.64 24.79
C THR A 581 -0.61 18.96 24.42
N ARG A 582 0.28 17.99 24.61
CA ARG A 582 1.72 18.11 24.42
C ARG A 582 2.29 16.80 23.87
N LEU A 583 3.61 16.70 23.81
CA LEU A 583 4.28 15.43 23.58
C LEU A 583 4.83 14.86 24.89
N GLY A 584 4.85 13.53 24.94
CA GLY A 584 5.41 12.77 26.04
C GLY A 584 6.03 11.46 25.56
N LEU A 585 6.56 10.70 26.52
CA LEU A 585 7.18 9.40 26.30
C LEU A 585 6.38 8.31 27.00
N LEU A 586 6.22 7.19 26.30
CA LEU A 586 5.78 5.93 26.88
C LEU A 586 6.69 4.82 26.34
N ASP A 587 7.40 4.13 27.23
CA ASP A 587 8.36 3.08 26.89
C ASP A 587 9.44 3.55 25.89
N GLY A 588 9.95 4.77 26.10
CA GLY A 588 10.96 5.42 25.27
C GLY A 588 10.44 5.97 23.94
N LYS A 589 9.13 5.85 23.67
CA LYS A 589 8.52 6.25 22.41
C LYS A 589 7.82 7.59 22.48
N LEU A 590 8.14 8.47 21.54
CA LEU A 590 7.48 9.76 21.37
C LEU A 590 6.01 9.57 20.96
N GLY A 591 5.11 10.23 21.69
CA GLY A 591 3.69 10.27 21.36
C GLY A 591 3.01 11.53 21.86
N MET A 592 1.77 11.73 21.44
CA MET A 592 0.90 12.77 21.96
C MET A 592 0.47 12.39 23.38
N VAL A 593 0.48 13.37 24.29
CA VAL A 593 -0.18 13.26 25.60
C VAL A 593 -1.22 14.36 25.71
N MET A 594 -2.41 14.00 26.16
CA MET A 594 -3.50 14.94 26.41
C MET A 594 -4.09 14.71 27.80
N SER A 595 -4.50 15.75 28.52
CA SER A 595 -5.14 15.54 29.83
C SER A 595 -6.36 14.64 29.71
N TYR A 596 -6.52 13.73 30.69
CA TYR A 596 -7.72 12.91 30.79
C TYR A 596 -8.93 13.81 31.08
N VAL A 597 -10.04 13.57 30.38
CA VAL A 597 -11.27 14.36 30.51
C VAL A 597 -12.40 13.46 31.01
N ASP A 598 -12.92 13.75 32.19
CA ASP A 598 -14.11 13.09 32.74
C ASP A 598 -15.39 13.76 32.20
N GLY A 599 -16.38 12.96 31.80
CA GLY A 599 -17.67 13.46 31.34
C GLY A 599 -18.41 12.49 30.42
N ILE A 600 -19.39 13.02 29.70
CA ILE A 600 -20.27 12.29 28.79
C ILE A 600 -19.85 12.54 27.34
N ALA A 601 -19.53 11.47 26.62
CA ALA A 601 -19.44 11.51 25.16
C ALA A 601 -20.85 11.34 24.57
N PRO A 602 -21.39 12.30 23.79
CA PRO A 602 -22.73 12.18 23.24
C PRO A 602 -22.93 10.92 22.41
N ARG A 603 -21.91 10.52 21.64
CA ARG A 603 -21.84 9.24 20.94
C ARG A 603 -20.72 8.41 21.53
N TYR A 604 -21.04 7.18 21.93
CA TYR A 604 -20.07 6.20 22.39
C TYR A 604 -20.29 4.86 21.70
N THR A 605 -19.26 4.02 21.72
CA THR A 605 -19.32 2.67 21.15
C THR A 605 -19.44 1.67 22.28
N VAL A 606 -20.36 0.71 22.14
CA VAL A 606 -20.48 -0.44 23.02
C VAL A 606 -20.29 -1.72 22.24
N ASP A 607 -19.61 -2.66 22.86
CA ASP A 607 -19.54 -4.04 22.39
C ASP A 607 -20.86 -4.73 22.74
N VAL A 608 -21.61 -5.13 21.71
CA VAL A 608 -22.83 -5.94 21.87
C VAL A 608 -22.61 -7.33 21.32
N ASP A 609 -23.18 -8.32 22.00
CA ASP A 609 -23.26 -9.67 21.47
C ASP A 609 -24.26 -9.68 20.30
N ASP A 610 -23.75 -9.83 19.07
CA ASP A 610 -24.55 -9.80 17.84
C ASP A 610 -24.61 -11.19 17.18
N THR A 611 -24.28 -12.23 17.93
CA THR A 611 -24.08 -13.59 17.40
C THR A 611 -25.34 -14.12 16.71
N GLU A 612 -26.53 -13.95 17.30
CA GLU A 612 -27.77 -14.49 16.74
C GLU A 612 -28.21 -13.81 15.44
N ARG A 613 -28.11 -12.47 15.39
CA ARG A 613 -28.53 -11.69 14.21
C ARG A 613 -27.63 -11.98 13.02
N GLN A 614 -26.31 -11.91 13.21
CA GLN A 614 -25.32 -12.18 12.19
C GLN A 614 -25.44 -13.63 11.68
N TRP A 615 -25.64 -14.60 12.58
CA TRP A 615 -25.85 -15.98 12.17
C TRP A 615 -27.16 -16.20 11.42
N GLY A 616 -28.22 -15.48 11.77
CA GLY A 616 -29.46 -15.46 11.03
C GLY A 616 -29.27 -14.95 9.60
N GLN A 617 -28.47 -13.89 9.40
CA GLN A 617 -28.14 -13.35 8.08
C GLN A 617 -27.26 -14.31 7.27
N ILE A 618 -26.20 -14.87 7.87
CA ILE A 618 -25.33 -15.87 7.23
C ILE A 618 -26.16 -17.09 6.82
N SER A 619 -27.04 -17.57 7.70
CA SER A 619 -27.91 -18.72 7.40
C SER A 619 -28.92 -18.39 6.29
N ALA A 620 -29.43 -17.17 6.22
CA ALA A 620 -30.36 -16.74 5.17
C ALA A 620 -29.67 -16.63 3.80
N VAL A 621 -28.40 -16.18 3.76
CA VAL A 621 -27.64 -16.02 2.51
C VAL A 621 -27.04 -17.36 2.05
N LEU A 622 -26.35 -18.08 2.93
CA LEU A 622 -25.65 -19.33 2.58
C LEU A 622 -26.56 -20.56 2.56
N GLY A 623 -27.67 -20.53 3.30
CA GLY A 623 -28.57 -21.67 3.45
C GLY A 623 -29.27 -22.11 2.16
N ASP A 624 -29.54 -21.16 1.26
CA ASP A 624 -30.21 -21.45 -0.01
C ASP A 624 -29.24 -21.74 -1.16
N GLU A 625 -28.03 -21.17 -1.14
CA GLU A 625 -27.08 -21.27 -2.24
C GLU A 625 -26.00 -22.34 -2.04
N ILE A 626 -25.53 -22.59 -0.80
CA ILE A 626 -24.41 -23.49 -0.52
C ILE A 626 -24.62 -24.27 0.80
N PRO A 627 -25.59 -25.21 0.87
CA PRO A 627 -25.94 -25.92 2.09
C PRO A 627 -24.78 -26.74 2.70
N ASP A 628 -23.82 -27.17 1.87
CA ASP A 628 -22.64 -27.92 2.32
C ASP A 628 -21.66 -27.06 3.14
N VAL A 629 -21.53 -25.76 2.82
CA VAL A 629 -20.71 -24.81 3.58
C VAL A 629 -21.34 -24.52 4.94
N LEU A 630 -22.66 -24.32 4.97
CA LEU A 630 -23.39 -24.10 6.22
C LEU A 630 -23.32 -25.32 7.14
N GLN A 631 -23.34 -26.54 6.59
CA GLN A 631 -23.21 -27.77 7.36
C GLN A 631 -21.78 -27.97 7.87
N ALA A 632 -20.75 -27.76 7.03
CA ALA A 632 -19.35 -27.82 7.47
C ALA A 632 -19.03 -26.78 8.56
N LEU A 633 -19.61 -25.58 8.45
CA LEU A 633 -19.49 -24.54 9.47
C LEU A 633 -20.17 -24.95 10.79
N LYS A 634 -21.33 -25.60 10.74
CA LYS A 634 -22.02 -26.17 11.92
C LYS A 634 -21.26 -27.33 12.55
N ASP A 635 -20.54 -28.10 11.74
CA ASP A 635 -19.76 -29.25 12.17
C ASP A 635 -18.37 -28.85 12.70
N GLY A 636 -18.04 -27.56 12.71
CA GLY A 636 -16.80 -27.04 13.25
C GLY A 636 -15.60 -27.21 12.32
N ASP A 637 -15.80 -27.28 11.00
CA ASP A 637 -14.73 -27.46 10.02
C ASP A 637 -13.73 -26.27 10.07
N PRO A 638 -12.44 -26.51 10.37
CA PRO A 638 -11.46 -25.44 10.57
C PRO A 638 -11.22 -24.57 9.34
N ASP A 639 -11.28 -25.14 8.14
CA ASP A 639 -10.96 -24.45 6.88
C ASP A 639 -12.14 -23.56 6.46
N VAL A 640 -13.36 -24.07 6.61
CA VAL A 640 -14.59 -23.28 6.37
C VAL A 640 -14.75 -22.18 7.41
N ILE A 641 -14.41 -22.46 8.67
CA ILE A 641 -14.34 -21.43 9.71
C ILE A 641 -13.29 -20.37 9.38
N SER A 642 -12.12 -20.75 8.85
CA SER A 642 -11.10 -19.79 8.42
C SER A 642 -11.61 -18.90 7.28
N MET A 643 -12.21 -19.49 6.26
CA MET A 643 -12.79 -18.75 5.12
C MET A 643 -13.87 -17.76 5.57
N VAL A 644 -14.76 -18.16 6.49
CA VAL A 644 -15.78 -17.26 7.05
C VAL A 644 -15.14 -16.16 7.91
N LYS A 645 -14.04 -16.43 8.63
CA LYS A 645 -13.31 -15.39 9.35
C LYS A 645 -12.76 -14.33 8.41
N ASP A 646 -12.18 -14.74 7.28
CA ASP A 646 -11.60 -13.80 6.33
C ASP A 646 -12.70 -12.92 5.71
N LEU A 647 -13.82 -13.52 5.30
CA LEU A 647 -14.99 -12.81 4.76
C LEU A 647 -15.63 -11.83 5.76
N MET A 648 -15.57 -12.15 7.05
CA MET A 648 -16.25 -11.40 8.10
C MET A 648 -15.35 -10.36 8.79
N ALA A 649 -14.03 -10.57 8.81
CA ALA A 649 -13.04 -9.60 9.31
C ALA A 649 -13.04 -8.29 8.50
N ALA A 650 -13.52 -8.33 7.25
CA ALA A 650 -13.74 -7.16 6.41
C ALA A 650 -14.86 -6.21 6.90
N ASN A 651 -15.70 -6.63 7.87
CA ASN A 651 -16.93 -5.93 8.26
C ASN A 651 -16.88 -5.24 9.65
N ASP A 652 -15.70 -4.80 10.09
CA ASP A 652 -15.45 -4.07 11.36
C ASP A 652 -15.95 -4.75 12.66
N SER A 653 -16.38 -6.02 12.60
CA SER A 653 -16.87 -6.80 13.73
C SER A 653 -15.71 -7.55 14.40
N ARG A 654 -15.70 -7.62 15.74
CA ARG A 654 -14.68 -8.37 16.50
C ARG A 654 -15.19 -9.76 16.85
N TYR A 655 -14.38 -10.78 16.56
CA TYR A 655 -14.70 -12.17 16.87
C TYR A 655 -13.89 -12.63 18.07
N GLU A 656 -14.57 -13.23 19.05
CA GLU A 656 -13.91 -13.98 20.11
C GLU A 656 -14.20 -15.47 19.89
N MET A 657 -13.17 -16.24 19.59
CA MET A 657 -13.28 -17.71 19.53
C MET A 657 -12.94 -18.31 20.89
N GLY A 658 -13.76 -19.24 21.34
CA GLY A 658 -13.58 -19.93 22.61
C GLY A 658 -14.79 -20.78 22.97
N ALA A 659 -14.60 -21.73 23.87
CA ALA A 659 -15.70 -22.43 24.53
C ALA A 659 -16.26 -21.51 25.62
N PHE A 660 -17.29 -20.73 25.28
CA PHE A 660 -17.93 -19.82 26.23
C PHE A 660 -19.04 -20.55 26.98
N ASP A 661 -18.89 -20.66 28.29
CA ASP A 661 -19.96 -21.15 29.15
C ASP A 661 -21.04 -20.07 29.28
N VAL A 662 -22.09 -20.19 28.46
CA VAL A 662 -23.22 -19.26 28.44
C VAL A 662 -24.38 -19.74 29.31
N SER A 663 -24.15 -20.75 30.15
CA SER A 663 -25.16 -21.34 31.05
C SER A 663 -25.82 -20.31 31.98
N GLY A 664 -25.13 -19.23 32.30
CA GLY A 664 -25.65 -18.16 33.15
C GLY A 664 -26.64 -17.21 32.47
N SER A 665 -26.69 -17.18 31.14
CA SER A 665 -27.61 -16.30 30.40
C SER A 665 -29.05 -16.83 30.46
N ASP A 666 -30.05 -15.96 30.28
CA ASP A 666 -31.48 -16.37 30.28
C ASP A 666 -31.75 -17.47 29.25
N LYS A 667 -31.15 -17.36 28.06
CA LYS A 667 -31.20 -18.36 27.00
C LYS A 667 -30.45 -19.64 27.38
N GLY A 668 -29.27 -19.54 27.98
CA GLY A 668 -28.50 -20.69 28.46
C GLY A 668 -29.24 -21.48 29.55
N GLN A 669 -29.86 -20.79 30.49
CA GLN A 669 -30.70 -21.39 31.53
C GLN A 669 -31.93 -22.07 30.91
N ARG A 670 -32.59 -21.45 29.91
CA ARG A 670 -33.71 -22.07 29.18
C ARG A 670 -33.27 -23.33 28.43
N ILE A 671 -32.13 -23.29 27.74
CA ILE A 671 -31.57 -24.46 27.05
C ILE A 671 -31.25 -25.58 28.05
N GLN A 672 -30.65 -25.28 29.21
CA GLN A 672 -30.37 -26.28 30.26
C GLN A 672 -31.64 -26.92 30.80
N GLN A 673 -32.65 -26.10 31.11
CA GLN A 673 -33.94 -26.58 31.60
C GLN A 673 -34.58 -27.53 30.58
N LEU A 674 -34.68 -27.09 29.33
CA LEU A 674 -35.25 -27.86 28.23
C LEU A 674 -34.46 -29.14 27.91
N ALA A 675 -33.13 -29.09 27.97
CA ALA A 675 -32.26 -30.24 27.72
C ALA A 675 -32.42 -31.36 28.77
N SER A 676 -32.83 -31.01 29.99
CA SER A 676 -33.14 -31.99 31.04
C SER A 676 -34.57 -32.57 30.96
N GLY A 677 -35.44 -31.93 30.17
CA GLY A 677 -36.87 -32.22 30.08
C GLY A 677 -37.26 -33.44 29.24
N THR A 678 -38.53 -33.47 28.85
CA THR A 678 -39.18 -34.43 27.95
C THR A 678 -38.51 -34.49 26.57
N PRO A 679 -38.75 -35.53 25.77
CA PRO A 679 -38.21 -35.61 24.40
C PRO A 679 -38.55 -34.41 23.51
N GLN A 680 -39.70 -33.77 23.74
CA GLN A 680 -40.11 -32.56 23.01
C GLN A 680 -39.28 -31.35 23.45
N GLU A 681 -39.12 -31.15 24.76
CA GLU A 681 -38.30 -30.07 25.32
C GLU A 681 -36.81 -30.23 24.93
N ARG A 682 -36.29 -31.45 24.87
CA ARG A 682 -34.93 -31.70 24.37
C ARG A 682 -34.76 -31.34 22.90
N LYS A 683 -35.78 -31.58 22.09
CA LYS A 683 -35.80 -31.20 20.67
C LYS A 683 -35.86 -29.68 20.52
N GLU A 684 -36.59 -28.99 21.41
CA GLU A 684 -36.63 -27.53 21.50
C GLU A 684 -35.26 -26.97 21.93
N ALA A 685 -34.63 -27.53 22.96
CA ALA A 685 -33.27 -27.17 23.36
C ALA A 685 -32.27 -27.30 22.20
N GLN A 686 -32.39 -28.38 21.43
CA GLN A 686 -31.54 -28.63 20.27
C GLN A 686 -31.88 -27.74 19.07
N ALA A 687 -33.13 -27.29 18.94
CA ALA A 687 -33.52 -26.30 17.93
C ALA A 687 -32.99 -24.91 18.29
N LEU A 688 -33.02 -24.52 19.57
CA LEU A 688 -32.42 -23.29 20.08
C LEU A 688 -30.90 -23.25 19.88
N LEU A 689 -30.24 -24.41 19.95
CA LEU A 689 -28.81 -24.57 19.61
C LEU A 689 -28.54 -24.52 18.10
N ARG A 690 -29.46 -24.97 17.23
CA ARG A 690 -29.21 -24.97 15.76
C ARG A 690 -29.06 -23.58 15.14
N GLY A 691 -29.42 -22.54 15.87
CA GLY A 691 -29.24 -21.14 15.46
C GLY A 691 -27.85 -20.57 15.77
N LEU A 692 -26.95 -21.30 16.46
CA LEU A 692 -25.64 -20.81 16.89
C LEU A 692 -24.62 -21.98 17.01
N PRO A 693 -23.32 -21.80 16.71
CA PRO A 693 -22.32 -22.83 16.99
C PRO A 693 -22.24 -23.10 18.50
N GLY A 694 -22.66 -24.28 18.96
CA GLY A 694 -22.64 -24.62 20.38
C GLY A 694 -23.08 -26.04 20.71
N LYS A 695 -22.71 -26.49 21.92
CA LYS A 695 -23.00 -27.83 22.45
C LYS A 695 -23.40 -27.76 23.91
N ILE A 696 -24.07 -28.81 24.37
CA ILE A 696 -24.29 -29.03 25.81
C ILE A 696 -23.24 -30.03 26.27
N GLU A 697 -22.36 -29.61 27.17
CA GLU A 697 -21.28 -30.43 27.71
C GLU A 697 -21.31 -30.35 29.24
N ASP A 698 -21.39 -31.51 29.91
CA ASP A 698 -21.44 -31.60 31.38
C ASP A 698 -22.51 -30.73 32.05
N GLY A 699 -23.67 -30.62 31.42
CA GLY A 699 -24.78 -29.80 31.89
C GLY A 699 -24.57 -28.30 31.69
N ARG A 700 -23.52 -27.86 30.98
CA ARG A 700 -23.26 -26.47 30.59
C ARG A 700 -23.61 -26.26 29.12
N VAL A 701 -24.08 -25.07 28.78
CA VAL A 701 -24.28 -24.66 27.40
C VAL A 701 -23.00 -23.94 26.97
N ILE A 702 -22.25 -24.59 26.09
CA ILE A 702 -20.99 -24.09 25.55
C ILE A 702 -21.26 -23.53 24.16
N GLN A 703 -21.01 -22.23 23.99
CA GLN A 703 -21.06 -21.58 22.69
C GLN A 703 -19.64 -21.50 22.14
N GLU A 704 -19.42 -21.93 20.89
CA GLU A 704 -18.09 -22.07 20.29
C GLU A 704 -17.67 -20.83 19.49
N LEU A 705 -18.63 -19.94 19.18
CA LEU A 705 -18.40 -18.69 18.47
C LEU A 705 -19.26 -17.58 19.09
N ARG A 706 -18.60 -16.48 19.48
CA ARG A 706 -19.25 -15.24 19.91
C ARG A 706 -18.87 -14.11 18.95
N ILE A 707 -19.87 -13.48 18.36
CA ILE A 707 -19.71 -12.33 17.47
C ILE A 707 -20.00 -11.07 18.28
N ILE A 708 -18.99 -10.24 18.47
CA ILE A 708 -19.14 -8.94 19.13
C ILE A 708 -19.16 -7.86 18.06
N ALA A 709 -20.30 -7.20 17.92
CA ALA A 709 -20.40 -6.02 17.06
C ALA A 709 -20.17 -4.76 17.89
N ALA A 710 -19.31 -3.87 17.39
CA ALA A 710 -19.18 -2.52 17.92
C ALA A 710 -20.40 -1.70 17.46
N ARG A 711 -21.33 -1.39 18.37
CA ARG A 711 -22.49 -0.55 18.08
C ARG A 711 -22.34 0.84 18.65
N GLN A 712 -22.71 1.84 17.85
CA GLN A 712 -22.77 3.22 18.30
C GLN A 712 -24.08 3.44 19.07
N ARG A 713 -23.98 4.11 20.22
CA ARG A 713 -25.13 4.52 21.03
C ARG A 713 -25.09 6.01 21.29
N GLY A 714 -26.28 6.57 21.43
CA GLY A 714 -26.47 7.94 21.90
C GLY A 714 -26.65 7.96 23.41
N ASP A 715 -25.94 8.84 24.10
CA ASP A 715 -26.17 9.07 25.53
C ASP A 715 -27.60 9.58 25.74
N ARG A 716 -28.36 9.02 26.68
CA ARG A 716 -29.77 9.39 26.94
C ARG A 716 -29.92 10.55 27.92
N GLU A 717 -28.88 10.84 28.71
CA GLU A 717 -28.90 11.85 29.77
C GLU A 717 -28.51 13.23 29.24
N LEU A 718 -27.76 13.28 28.13
CA LEU A 718 -27.35 14.56 27.53
C LEU A 718 -28.54 15.43 27.08
N ASP A 719 -28.57 16.66 27.63
CA ASP A 719 -29.53 17.72 27.30
C ASP A 719 -28.88 18.81 26.43
N PHE A 720 -29.26 18.84 25.15
CA PHE A 720 -28.81 19.86 24.19
C PHE A 720 -29.51 21.22 24.34
N ASP A 721 -30.51 21.32 25.23
CA ASP A 721 -31.17 22.58 25.57
C ASP A 721 -30.52 23.29 26.77
N ASP A 722 -29.57 22.64 27.46
CA ASP A 722 -28.82 23.23 28.55
C ASP A 722 -27.96 24.43 28.06
N PRO A 723 -28.00 25.59 28.76
CA PRO A 723 -27.26 26.78 28.37
C PRO A 723 -25.74 26.58 28.28
N VAL A 724 -25.15 25.76 29.16
CA VAL A 724 -23.71 25.49 29.19
C VAL A 724 -23.32 24.64 27.98
N VAL A 725 -24.10 23.61 27.67
CA VAL A 725 -23.88 22.74 26.50
C VAL A 725 -24.00 23.53 25.19
N ARG A 726 -25.04 24.37 25.05
CA ARG A 726 -25.24 25.23 23.87
C ARG A 726 -24.07 26.17 23.66
N ARG A 727 -23.67 26.88 24.71
CA ARG A 727 -22.54 27.81 24.68
C ARG A 727 -21.26 27.09 24.27
N GLY A 728 -20.94 25.97 24.92
CA GLY A 728 -19.74 25.20 24.65
C GLY A 728 -19.68 24.67 23.21
N LEU A 729 -20.80 24.16 22.68
CA LEU A 729 -20.86 23.69 21.29
C LEU A 729 -20.71 24.82 20.27
N VAL A 730 -21.20 26.03 20.54
CA VAL A 730 -20.96 27.19 19.65
C VAL A 730 -19.51 27.66 19.73
N GLN A 731 -18.88 27.67 20.91
CA GLN A 731 -17.45 27.95 21.02
C GLN A 731 -16.62 26.93 20.23
N LEU A 732 -16.98 25.64 20.34
CA LEU A 732 -16.33 24.56 19.61
C LEU A 732 -16.51 24.72 18.10
N GLN A 733 -17.71 25.06 17.64
CA GLN A 733 -17.98 25.36 16.24
C GLN A 733 -17.13 26.52 15.70
N LEU A 734 -16.90 27.57 16.50
CA LEU A 734 -16.01 28.67 16.12
C LEU A 734 -14.53 28.27 16.10
N LEU A 735 -14.08 27.45 17.06
CA LEU A 735 -12.72 26.90 17.07
C LEU A 735 -12.49 26.02 15.84
N ASP A 736 -13.41 25.11 15.55
CA ASP A 736 -13.35 24.21 14.40
C ASP A 736 -13.45 24.99 13.08
N ALA A 737 -14.21 26.09 13.02
CA ALA A 737 -14.26 27.00 11.88
C ALA A 737 -12.90 27.67 11.60
N LEU A 738 -12.22 28.14 12.65
CA LEU A 738 -10.90 28.77 12.51
C LEU A 738 -9.82 27.74 12.16
N THR A 739 -9.87 26.57 12.78
CA THR A 739 -8.89 25.50 12.58
C THR A 739 -9.22 24.60 11.40
N ALA A 740 -10.40 24.68 10.79
CA ALA A 740 -10.91 23.73 9.78
C ALA A 740 -10.80 22.28 10.24
N GLN A 741 -11.24 22.00 11.46
CA GLN A 741 -11.37 20.63 11.93
C GLN A 741 -12.49 19.93 11.14
N GLY A 742 -12.09 19.05 10.23
CA GLY A 742 -13.00 18.39 9.30
C GLY A 742 -13.77 17.22 9.90
N ASP A 743 -13.24 16.60 10.97
CA ASP A 743 -13.79 15.38 11.55
C ASP A 743 -14.54 15.60 12.87
N ARG A 744 -15.05 16.81 13.10
CA ARG A 744 -15.85 17.06 14.32
C ARG A 744 -17.20 16.35 14.25
N HIS A 745 -17.30 15.23 14.95
CA HIS A 745 -18.56 14.50 15.19
C HIS A 745 -18.79 14.25 16.69
N GLN A 746 -19.91 13.62 17.04
CA GLN A 746 -20.42 13.48 18.42
C GLN A 746 -19.56 12.60 19.34
N ALA A 747 -18.63 11.82 18.79
CA ALA A 747 -17.64 11.07 19.58
C ALA A 747 -16.32 11.84 19.79
N ASN A 748 -16.15 13.03 19.18
CA ASN A 748 -14.92 13.82 19.25
C ASN A 748 -15.05 15.00 20.22
N TYR A 749 -15.99 14.95 21.16
CA TYR A 749 -16.03 15.89 22.27
C TYR A 749 -16.70 15.25 23.49
N ILE A 750 -16.39 15.79 24.66
CA ILE A 750 -16.89 15.34 25.95
C ILE A 750 -17.62 16.52 26.60
N VAL A 751 -18.82 16.27 27.12
CA VAL A 751 -19.56 17.21 27.94
C VAL A 751 -19.18 16.95 29.39
N THR A 752 -18.52 17.92 30.03
CA THR A 752 -18.03 17.77 31.40
C THR A 752 -19.14 18.04 32.41
N GLN A 753 -19.06 17.38 33.56
CA GLN A 753 -20.02 17.53 34.66
C GLN A 753 -19.30 17.75 35.98
N ASP A 754 -19.97 18.44 36.91
CA ASP A 754 -19.55 18.50 38.31
C ASP A 754 -19.92 17.23 39.08
N ASP A 755 -19.49 17.12 40.34
CA ASP A 755 -19.78 15.98 41.23
C ASP A 755 -21.29 15.71 41.45
N LYS A 756 -22.17 16.64 41.05
CA LYS A 756 -23.63 16.53 41.16
C LYS A 756 -24.31 16.23 39.81
N GLY A 757 -23.54 16.04 38.74
CA GLY A 757 -24.03 15.80 37.39
C GLY A 757 -24.46 17.06 36.64
N GLY A 758 -24.21 18.26 37.17
CA GLY A 758 -24.49 19.52 36.48
C GLY A 758 -23.44 19.77 35.39
N TYR A 759 -23.89 20.16 34.18
CA TYR A 759 -22.97 20.43 33.07
C TYR A 759 -22.05 21.62 33.36
N THR A 760 -20.75 21.44 33.14
CA THR A 760 -19.73 22.46 33.40
C THR A 760 -19.05 22.98 32.13
N GLY A 761 -19.14 22.26 31.00
CA GLY A 761 -18.56 22.70 29.75
C GLY A 761 -18.52 21.62 28.68
N VAL A 762 -17.79 21.92 27.60
CA VAL A 762 -17.53 21.03 26.46
C VAL A 762 -16.03 21.02 26.22
N ILE A 763 -15.46 19.84 26.04
CA ILE A 763 -14.04 19.64 25.75
C ILE A 763 -13.90 18.84 24.46
N ALA A 764 -13.19 19.39 23.48
CA ALA A 764 -12.89 18.78 22.20
C ALA A 764 -11.68 17.84 22.30
N ILE A 765 -11.84 16.64 21.76
CA ILE A 765 -10.78 15.63 21.62
C ILE A 765 -10.60 15.28 20.14
N ASP A 766 -9.53 14.55 19.82
CA ASP A 766 -9.20 14.09 18.46
C ASP A 766 -9.16 15.25 17.44
N ASN A 767 -8.25 16.20 17.66
CA ASN A 767 -8.10 17.41 16.86
C ASN A 767 -7.06 17.26 15.74
N ASP A 768 -6.76 16.03 15.30
CA ASP A 768 -5.71 15.75 14.33
C ASP A 768 -6.11 16.11 12.90
N GLN A 769 -7.38 16.01 12.51
CA GLN A 769 -7.86 16.34 11.15
C GLN A 769 -8.19 17.83 10.95
N ALA A 770 -7.27 18.71 11.36
CA ALA A 770 -7.41 20.17 11.28
C ALA A 770 -6.36 20.84 10.37
N PHE A 771 -6.55 22.12 10.07
CA PHE A 771 -5.66 23.06 9.37
C PHE A 771 -5.39 22.80 7.88
N GLY A 772 -6.05 21.83 7.25
CA GLY A 772 -5.79 21.57 5.84
C GLY A 772 -6.07 22.79 4.94
N PRO A 773 -5.24 23.01 3.90
CA PRO A 773 -5.18 24.27 3.16
C PRO A 773 -6.29 24.46 2.11
N ARG A 774 -7.22 23.50 1.93
CA ARG A 774 -8.29 23.60 0.91
C ARG A 774 -9.53 24.36 1.37
N ILE A 775 -9.65 24.64 2.66
CA ILE A 775 -10.80 25.34 3.24
C ILE A 775 -10.37 26.71 3.73
N ASP A 776 -10.51 27.73 2.88
CA ASP A 776 -10.25 29.14 3.22
C ASP A 776 -11.49 29.86 3.76
N ASN A 777 -12.68 29.43 3.36
CA ASN A 777 -13.95 29.86 3.93
C ASN A 777 -14.50 28.79 4.90
N PRO A 778 -14.68 29.11 6.20
CA PRO A 778 -15.16 28.15 7.18
C PRO A 778 -16.54 27.55 6.87
N ASN A 779 -17.38 28.23 6.08
CA ASN A 779 -18.68 27.69 5.67
C ASN A 779 -18.56 26.47 4.73
N ASP A 780 -17.39 26.25 4.14
CA ASP A 780 -17.13 25.08 3.28
C ASP A 780 -16.81 23.81 4.07
N LEU A 781 -16.74 23.88 5.42
CA LEU A 781 -16.69 22.70 6.30
C LEU A 781 -18.00 21.90 6.34
N LEU A 782 -19.06 22.41 5.69
CA LEU A 782 -20.38 21.80 5.67
C LEU A 782 -20.33 20.33 5.23
N ARG A 783 -20.87 19.43 6.06
CA ARG A 783 -21.12 18.03 5.69
C ARG A 783 -22.13 17.92 4.55
N ARG A 784 -21.85 17.06 3.57
CA ARG A 784 -22.82 16.67 2.53
C ARG A 784 -23.86 15.71 3.10
N THR A 785 -25.12 16.13 3.19
CA THR A 785 -26.21 15.30 3.73
C THR A 785 -27.17 14.72 2.68
N SER A 786 -27.23 15.24 1.44
CA SER A 786 -28.23 14.75 0.46
C SER A 786 -28.06 15.24 -1.00
N GLY A 787 -26.90 15.75 -1.40
CA GLY A 787 -26.73 16.41 -2.72
C GLY A 787 -27.53 17.73 -2.87
N GLN A 788 -28.26 18.14 -1.84
CA GLN A 788 -28.92 19.44 -1.77
C GLN A 788 -27.91 20.56 -1.56
N MET A 789 -28.17 21.70 -2.21
CA MET A 789 -27.41 22.92 -2.01
C MET A 789 -28.06 23.74 -0.88
N VAL A 790 -27.29 24.03 0.16
CA VAL A 790 -27.70 24.84 1.33
C VAL A 790 -27.23 26.28 1.13
N MET A 791 -28.08 27.25 1.47
CA MET A 791 -27.69 28.67 1.45
C MET A 791 -26.91 29.01 2.73
N GLY A 792 -25.67 29.47 2.59
CA GLY A 792 -24.88 29.92 3.72
C GLY A 792 -25.24 31.31 4.22
N PRO A 793 -24.73 31.70 5.41
CA PRO A 793 -24.98 33.01 6.00
C PRO A 793 -24.44 34.17 5.13
N ASP A 794 -23.46 33.90 4.29
CA ASP A 794 -22.91 34.82 3.29
C ASP A 794 -23.71 34.88 1.98
N GLY A 795 -24.85 34.17 1.89
CA GLY A 795 -25.70 34.14 0.70
C GLY A 795 -25.16 33.26 -0.43
N VAL A 796 -24.13 32.43 -0.17
CA VAL A 796 -23.57 31.50 -1.16
C VAL A 796 -24.15 30.10 -0.97
N ARG A 797 -24.54 29.45 -2.07
CA ARG A 797 -25.06 28.07 -2.07
C ARG A 797 -23.92 27.05 -2.02
N ARG A 798 -24.02 26.05 -1.14
CA ARG A 798 -22.99 25.01 -0.93
C ARG A 798 -23.59 23.60 -0.89
N GLY A 799 -22.92 22.64 -1.51
CA GLY A 799 -23.35 21.22 -1.53
C GLY A 799 -22.79 20.36 -0.40
N GLY A 800 -21.87 20.92 0.40
CA GLY A 800 -21.07 20.20 1.39
C GLY A 800 -20.11 19.16 0.80
N MET A 801 -19.29 18.56 1.65
CA MET A 801 -18.34 17.51 1.26
C MET A 801 -18.62 16.20 2.03
N GLN A 802 -18.47 15.05 1.37
CA GLN A 802 -18.92 13.74 1.88
C GLN A 802 -18.07 13.19 3.04
N ALA A 803 -16.84 13.68 3.19
CA ALA A 803 -15.92 13.27 4.25
C ALA A 803 -15.82 14.27 5.41
N LEU A 804 -16.48 15.43 5.32
CA LEU A 804 -16.45 16.41 6.40
C LEU A 804 -17.65 16.21 7.32
N ASN A 805 -17.45 16.43 8.60
CA ASN A 805 -18.49 16.38 9.62
C ASN A 805 -18.93 17.76 10.08
N GLY A 806 -18.27 18.85 9.68
CA GLY A 806 -18.57 20.23 10.11
C GLY A 806 -19.91 20.82 9.66
N VAL A 807 -20.16 22.06 10.11
CA VAL A 807 -21.32 22.90 9.78
C VAL A 807 -20.83 24.31 9.42
N MET A 808 -21.72 25.16 8.91
CA MET A 808 -21.42 26.58 8.62
C MET A 808 -21.25 27.41 9.90
N LEU A 809 -20.87 28.67 9.79
CA LEU A 809 -20.73 29.57 10.94
C LEU A 809 -22.05 29.74 11.72
N PRO A 810 -22.00 29.87 13.06
CA PRO A 810 -23.19 29.85 13.92
C PRO A 810 -24.06 31.08 13.73
N GLY A 811 -25.39 30.91 13.87
CA GLY A 811 -26.35 32.01 13.78
C GLY A 811 -26.43 32.93 15.00
N VAL A 812 -25.76 32.59 16.10
CA VAL A 812 -25.73 33.35 17.36
C VAL A 812 -24.41 33.12 18.09
N VAL A 813 -23.90 34.15 18.75
CA VAL A 813 -22.69 34.09 19.60
C VAL A 813 -22.89 34.99 20.81
N ASP A 814 -22.07 34.85 21.86
CA ASP A 814 -22.05 35.82 22.95
C ASP A 814 -20.96 36.90 22.79
N ARG A 815 -21.05 37.94 23.61
CA ARG A 815 -20.08 39.05 23.62
C ARG A 815 -18.64 38.62 23.91
N ASP A 816 -18.46 37.59 24.73
CA ASP A 816 -17.13 37.11 25.10
C ASP A 816 -16.45 36.43 23.91
N MET A 817 -17.21 35.63 23.15
CA MET A 817 -16.75 35.01 21.91
C MET A 817 -16.35 36.05 20.87
N LYS A 818 -17.19 37.06 20.62
CA LYS A 818 -16.85 38.14 19.68
C LYS A 818 -15.58 38.87 20.12
N ALA A 819 -15.50 39.24 21.40
CA ALA A 819 -14.34 39.96 21.94
C ALA A 819 -13.04 39.13 21.85
N ALA A 820 -13.11 37.80 21.98
CA ALA A 820 -11.95 36.92 21.78
C ALA A 820 -11.42 36.99 20.35
N PHE A 821 -12.30 36.88 19.36
CA PHE A 821 -11.91 37.02 17.96
C PHE A 821 -11.41 38.43 17.64
N ASP A 822 -12.06 39.49 18.13
CA ASP A 822 -11.62 40.87 17.91
C ASP A 822 -10.17 41.10 18.35
N ARG A 823 -9.78 40.54 19.51
CA ARG A 823 -8.41 40.62 20.05
C ARG A 823 -7.37 39.84 19.25
N MET A 824 -7.76 38.76 18.56
CA MET A 824 -6.83 37.94 17.78
C MET A 824 -6.44 38.63 16.47
N THR A 825 -5.17 38.99 16.30
CA THR A 825 -4.67 39.58 15.04
C THR A 825 -4.13 38.51 14.09
N PRO A 826 -4.14 38.75 12.76
CA PRO A 826 -3.48 37.89 11.78
C PRO A 826 -2.01 37.58 12.13
N GLU A 827 -1.26 38.59 12.55
CA GLU A 827 0.16 38.47 12.91
C GLU A 827 0.35 37.65 14.19
N GLY A 828 -0.55 37.82 15.17
CA GLY A 828 -0.55 37.05 16.41
C GLY A 828 -0.85 35.57 16.15
N LEU A 829 -1.82 35.28 15.29
CA LEU A 829 -2.14 33.89 14.88
C LEU A 829 -0.97 33.25 14.14
N ARG A 830 -0.35 33.97 13.18
CA ARG A 830 0.85 33.50 12.47
C ARG A 830 2.00 33.18 13.42
N ALA A 831 2.33 34.12 14.30
CA ALA A 831 3.42 33.96 15.25
C ALA A 831 3.21 32.78 16.20
N ALA A 832 1.97 32.51 16.59
CA ALA A 832 1.64 31.39 17.47
C ALA A 832 1.72 30.00 16.78
N LEU A 833 1.46 29.94 15.47
CA LEU A 833 1.48 28.71 14.68
C LEU A 833 2.80 28.47 13.94
N ALA A 834 3.67 29.49 13.86
CA ALA A 834 4.95 29.41 13.17
C ALA A 834 5.80 28.24 13.69
N GLY A 835 6.33 27.44 12.75
CA GLY A 835 7.13 26.25 13.07
C GLY A 835 6.34 25.03 13.56
N LEU A 836 5.03 25.16 13.81
CA LEU A 836 4.14 24.02 14.08
C LEU A 836 3.47 23.49 12.82
N LEU A 837 3.06 24.39 11.93
CA LEU A 837 2.35 24.06 10.70
C LEU A 837 3.08 24.65 9.47
N PRO A 838 2.89 24.08 8.27
CA PRO A 838 3.36 24.70 7.02
C PRO A 838 2.78 26.10 6.82
N GLU A 839 3.58 27.04 6.30
CA GLU A 839 3.17 28.44 6.09
C GLU A 839 1.87 28.60 5.30
N LYS A 840 1.66 27.76 4.27
CA LYS A 840 0.43 27.76 3.48
C LYS A 840 -0.82 27.45 4.32
N GLU A 841 -0.72 26.55 5.30
CA GLU A 841 -1.83 26.22 6.20
C GLU A 841 -2.13 27.38 7.16
N ILE A 842 -1.08 28.04 7.64
CA ILE A 842 -1.17 29.24 8.48
C ILE A 842 -1.82 30.40 7.70
N ASP A 843 -1.42 30.63 6.44
CA ASP A 843 -2.04 31.62 5.55
C ASP A 843 -3.56 31.42 5.45
N VAL A 844 -3.98 30.18 5.24
CA VAL A 844 -5.40 29.81 5.12
C VAL A 844 -6.12 29.95 6.46
N ALA A 845 -5.47 29.71 7.60
CA ALA A 845 -6.03 30.00 8.93
C ALA A 845 -6.32 31.49 9.13
N VAL A 846 -5.42 32.35 8.63
CA VAL A 846 -5.63 33.81 8.66
C VAL A 846 -6.80 34.24 7.78
N LEU A 847 -6.98 33.62 6.59
CA LEU A 847 -8.16 33.88 5.76
C LEU A 847 -9.45 33.54 6.50
N ARG A 848 -9.51 32.36 7.14
CA ARG A 848 -10.65 31.92 7.97
C ARG A 848 -10.92 32.89 9.11
N LEU A 849 -9.90 33.37 9.82
CA LEU A 849 -10.03 34.39 10.87
C LEU A 849 -10.75 35.65 10.36
N ASN A 850 -10.40 36.14 9.17
CA ASN A 850 -11.02 37.32 8.58
C ASN A 850 -12.48 37.09 8.20
N VAL A 851 -12.80 35.90 7.67
CA VAL A 851 -14.20 35.53 7.36
C VAL A 851 -15.03 35.45 8.64
N ILE A 852 -14.50 34.84 9.70
CA ILE A 852 -15.17 34.75 11.01
C ILE A 852 -15.43 36.14 11.58
N LYS A 853 -14.42 37.01 11.61
CA LYS A 853 -14.59 38.40 12.07
C LYS A 853 -15.69 39.13 11.31
N SER A 854 -15.71 39.00 9.99
CA SER A 854 -16.76 39.60 9.14
C SER A 854 -18.16 39.08 9.48
N HIS A 855 -18.29 37.78 9.72
CA HIS A 855 -19.55 37.15 10.15
C HIS A 855 -20.01 37.65 11.53
N LEU A 856 -19.09 37.76 12.49
CA LEU A 856 -19.40 38.23 13.84
C LEU A 856 -19.91 39.68 13.85
N GLU A 857 -19.38 40.55 12.99
CA GLU A 857 -19.89 41.92 12.80
C GLU A 857 -21.32 41.92 12.22
N GLN A 858 -21.62 41.00 11.28
CA GLN A 858 -22.97 40.86 10.74
C GLN A 858 -23.96 40.39 11.82
N LEU A 859 -23.55 39.44 12.67
CA LEU A 859 -24.37 39.01 13.80
C LEU A 859 -24.64 40.16 14.77
N ASP A 860 -23.64 41.00 15.07
CA ASP A 860 -23.81 42.15 15.97
C ASP A 860 -24.82 43.14 15.40
N GLY A 861 -24.68 43.49 14.11
CA GLY A 861 -25.63 44.34 13.40
C GLY A 861 -27.07 43.79 13.36
N ASN A 862 -27.22 42.47 13.41
CA ASN A 862 -28.52 41.78 13.44
C ASN A 862 -29.05 41.53 14.87
N GLY A 863 -28.35 41.98 15.91
CA GLY A 863 -28.73 41.73 17.31
C GLY A 863 -28.61 40.27 17.72
N MET A 864 -27.70 39.52 17.09
CA MET A 864 -27.41 38.10 17.31
C MET A 864 -26.09 37.87 18.06
N VAL A 865 -25.50 38.93 18.60
CA VAL A 865 -24.49 38.88 19.67
C VAL A 865 -25.21 39.10 20.99
N ILE A 866 -25.36 38.02 21.76
CA ILE A 866 -26.13 37.99 23.01
C ILE A 866 -25.25 38.19 24.25
N ASP A 867 -25.87 38.46 25.39
CA ASP A 867 -25.21 38.39 26.69
C ASP A 867 -25.07 36.92 27.12
N SER A 868 -24.00 36.60 27.86
CA SER A 868 -23.64 35.22 28.22
C SER A 868 -24.67 34.50 29.11
N ASN A 869 -25.65 35.21 29.67
CA ASN A 869 -26.77 34.61 30.44
C ASN A 869 -28.01 34.30 29.58
N GLU A 870 -28.02 34.63 28.28
CA GLU A 870 -29.17 34.46 27.39
C GLU A 870 -29.20 33.10 26.66
N TRP A 871 -28.20 32.22 26.85
CA TRP A 871 -28.08 30.93 26.17
C TRP A 871 -29.28 29.97 26.38
N GLY A 872 -30.03 30.15 27.47
CA GLY A 872 -31.27 29.40 27.76
C GLY A 872 -32.55 30.02 27.17
N SER A 873 -32.45 31.11 26.42
CA SER A 873 -33.63 31.81 25.90
C SER A 873 -34.26 31.12 24.68
N ASP A 874 -35.56 31.31 24.48
CA ASP A 874 -36.29 30.83 23.29
C ASP A 874 -35.72 31.38 21.99
N LYS A 875 -35.20 32.62 22.02
CA LYS A 875 -34.52 33.26 20.88
C LYS A 875 -33.32 32.43 20.43
N VAL A 876 -32.47 32.01 21.37
CA VAL A 876 -31.31 31.15 21.08
C VAL A 876 -31.77 29.77 20.62
N THR A 877 -32.76 29.19 21.29
CA THR A 877 -33.35 27.89 20.91
C THR A 877 -33.79 27.88 19.46
N ALA A 878 -34.49 28.92 19.00
CA ALA A 878 -35.01 29.03 17.64
C ALA A 878 -33.90 29.09 16.57
N VAL A 879 -32.79 29.75 16.88
CA VAL A 879 -31.68 29.96 15.95
C VAL A 879 -30.81 28.72 15.82
N LEU A 880 -30.66 27.95 16.91
CA LEU A 880 -29.90 26.71 16.94
C LEU A 880 -30.69 25.48 16.47
N GLN A 881 -31.76 25.65 15.67
CA GLN A 881 -32.52 24.54 15.07
C GLN A 881 -32.01 24.13 13.68
N ASP A 882 -31.17 24.93 13.04
CA ASP A 882 -30.64 24.62 11.70
C ASP A 882 -29.42 23.67 11.79
N GLU A 883 -29.60 22.44 11.33
CA GLU A 883 -28.57 21.39 11.30
C GLU A 883 -27.34 21.76 10.45
N HIS A 884 -27.47 22.70 9.51
CA HIS A 884 -26.39 23.11 8.63
C HIS A 884 -25.53 24.25 9.19
N SER A 885 -25.98 24.91 10.26
CA SER A 885 -25.27 26.03 10.90
C SER A 885 -25.18 25.89 12.42
N SER A 886 -25.56 24.74 12.99
CA SER A 886 -25.50 24.50 14.44
C SER A 886 -25.09 23.06 14.77
N TYR A 887 -24.00 22.91 15.53
CA TYR A 887 -23.65 21.62 16.14
C TYR A 887 -24.76 21.12 17.07
N VAL A 888 -25.45 22.01 17.78
CA VAL A 888 -26.57 21.64 18.67
C VAL A 888 -27.68 20.93 17.90
N ALA A 889 -28.14 21.47 16.77
CA ALA A 889 -29.18 20.85 15.94
C ALA A 889 -28.71 19.54 15.30
N ARG A 890 -27.53 19.57 14.65
CA ARG A 890 -26.93 18.42 13.97
C ARG A 890 -26.80 17.23 14.92
N ASP A 891 -26.24 17.48 16.10
CA ASP A 891 -25.89 16.43 17.07
C ASP A 891 -27.13 15.91 17.79
N ARG A 892 -28.06 16.79 18.16
CA ARG A 892 -29.36 16.39 18.72
C ARG A 892 -30.10 15.43 17.80
N LYS A 893 -30.18 15.74 16.50
CA LYS A 893 -30.85 14.87 15.52
C LYS A 893 -30.18 13.50 15.45
N TYR A 894 -28.86 13.49 15.29
CA TYR A 894 -28.12 12.25 15.15
C TYR A 894 -28.21 11.38 16.41
N ILE A 895 -28.07 11.97 17.60
CA ILE A 895 -28.22 11.24 18.87
C ILE A 895 -29.64 10.72 19.05
N ASN A 896 -30.67 11.49 18.67
CA ASN A 896 -32.05 11.01 18.72
C ASN A 896 -32.31 9.85 17.74
N GLN A 897 -31.65 9.82 16.58
CA GLN A 897 -31.71 8.67 15.67
C GLN A 897 -31.10 7.43 16.31
N LEU A 898 -29.90 7.53 16.90
CA LEU A 898 -29.28 6.40 17.61
C LEU A 898 -30.13 5.90 18.79
N ARG A 899 -30.76 6.81 19.54
CA ARG A 899 -31.69 6.45 20.64
C ARG A 899 -32.90 5.68 20.11
N GLN A 900 -33.47 6.10 18.97
CA GLN A 900 -34.61 5.43 18.33
C GLN A 900 -34.23 4.04 17.79
N GLU A 901 -33.05 3.91 17.17
CA GLU A 901 -32.52 2.63 16.71
C GLU A 901 -32.33 1.67 17.90
N GLU A 902 -31.76 2.16 19.01
CA GLU A 902 -31.61 1.37 20.23
C GLU A 902 -32.97 0.96 20.84
N ASP A 903 -33.97 1.86 20.84
CA ASP A 903 -35.32 1.54 21.32
C ASP A 903 -35.98 0.48 20.42
N LEU A 904 -35.86 0.59 19.09
CA LEU A 904 -36.36 -0.43 18.15
C LEU A 904 -35.67 -1.78 18.37
N GLU A 905 -34.36 -1.80 18.63
CA GLU A 905 -33.63 -3.02 18.94
C GLU A 905 -34.11 -3.68 20.25
N ARG A 906 -34.49 -2.88 21.26
CA ARG A 906 -35.08 -3.38 22.51
C ARG A 906 -36.52 -3.83 22.35
N GLU A 907 -37.26 -3.23 21.42
CA GLU A 907 -38.68 -3.53 21.15
C GLU A 907 -38.89 -4.73 20.22
N ILE A 908 -37.89 -5.16 19.43
CA ILE A 908 -37.93 -6.44 18.72
C ILE A 908 -38.05 -7.52 19.80
N PRO A 909 -39.22 -8.15 19.97
CA PRO A 909 -39.32 -9.28 20.88
C PRO A 909 -38.40 -10.34 20.30
N GLU A 910 -37.51 -10.92 21.12
CA GLU A 910 -37.01 -12.26 20.85
C GLU A 910 -38.20 -13.06 20.33
N HIS A 911 -38.17 -13.47 19.06
CA HIS A 911 -39.32 -14.04 18.38
C HIS A 911 -39.80 -15.26 19.17
N GLN A 912 -40.77 -15.05 20.06
CA GLN A 912 -41.51 -16.12 20.70
C GLN A 912 -42.28 -16.84 19.60
N ASP A 913 -41.85 -18.07 19.35
CA ASP A 913 -42.70 -19.23 19.53
C ASP A 913 -44.12 -19.05 18.98
N SER A 914 -44.27 -18.94 17.66
CA SER A 914 -45.53 -19.29 16.99
C SER A 914 -45.31 -19.85 15.58
N VAL A 915 -45.04 -21.16 15.52
CA VAL A 915 -45.81 -22.23 14.86
C VAL A 915 -44.99 -23.52 14.82
#